data_AF-A0A2D6A8H2-F1
#
_entry.id   AF-A0A2D6A8H2-F1
#
_cell.length_a   1.000
_cell.length_b   1.000
_cell.length_c   1.000
_cell.angle_alpha   90.00
_cell.angle_beta   90.00
_cell.angle_gamma   90.00
#
_symmetry.space_group_name_H-M   'P 1'
#
loop_
_entity.id
_entity.type
_entity.pdbx_description
1 polymer ?
#
loop_
_entity_poly.entity_id
_entity_poly.type
_entity_poly.pdbx_seq_one_letter_code
_entity_poly.pdbx_strand_id
1 'polypeptide(L)'
;AGLAAGLAAQELAPKPVLRRLDSTARNLARAGKADEAREIVTILEKLGAGPKGLAVLRKTIARLTSKPKRVNRSALANATKALQGVVTRLAPGVSKLPPPRARALADILVSIDSNQREAREALGFARVDGTWLTAAAIKRRKRRVAIEDALRRARRLAVKVTVAASDEPLLRAVSERPGAVARWRDQLEVHSTWSPPQLQRVLTATLRGLAVSEWLVTGKLELPTRLDWKYWILLHSRADYRKAIDHAAKVGVLSDDEAERARHLSGFRGYKQFDIDWNRTEAETEASLITRLAHELSLPCLTVGHQNWICMAVFGTPVPGFQWHQRDGVTTALPGLRSELQRLSSVGLLGSRNWMQYLVRRGEDPAWSNAFVDQRGKISGDDLCKTTLVMDFLYEQGPVPKPFLEPLADNPDKATHIAHLAKGLPQPLGVFEQAWRDSLRGTTPSLLERLAGDATRFTADESAALRHLNKVREQALAISPYDKPPVKLDRALSAGATLHAAYLAKNPDQLTKWPDAHEEFPDREDFSPQGSWGGLHSVIDPDAPSPEKAIDDWMGTFYHRLPLIESGLLRIGWGYTKNIAVLDARSLCAPRAGDSTVLWPHPGMKDVPRHFVPELPSPVPGADQTTWGYPITLQVGPRSGRRGEHGIPDARITLYEGTASGTEVPCHYSTPRQPTNPEVAPPATYCLIPRSPLKKSTAYFIVVEIHQERVKTYRFDTVR
;
A
#
# COMPACT_ATOMS: atom_id res chain seq x y z
N ALA A 1 28.10 -28.69 -20.42
CA ALA A 1 28.16 -28.76 -18.94
C ALA A 1 29.60 -28.82 -18.41
N GLY A 2 30.46 -29.74 -18.85
CA GLY A 2 31.85 -29.87 -18.35
C GLY A 2 32.77 -28.65 -18.56
N LEU A 3 32.70 -27.98 -19.71
CA LEU A 3 33.46 -26.74 -19.99
C LEU A 3 33.01 -25.54 -19.13
N ALA A 4 31.71 -25.46 -18.77
CA ALA A 4 31.19 -24.43 -17.88
C ALA A 4 31.61 -24.69 -16.41
N ALA A 5 31.71 -25.96 -16.00
CA ALA A 5 32.19 -26.34 -14.67
C ALA A 5 33.70 -26.09 -14.49
N GLY A 6 34.51 -26.34 -15.52
CA GLY A 6 35.96 -26.09 -15.48
C GLY A 6 36.33 -24.61 -15.41
N LEU A 7 35.56 -23.73 -16.06
CA LEU A 7 35.76 -22.28 -16.01
C LEU A 7 35.32 -21.64 -14.67
N ALA A 8 34.45 -22.31 -13.91
CA ALA A 8 33.94 -21.81 -12.63
C ALA A 8 34.95 -21.94 -11.46
N ALA A 9 36.02 -22.71 -11.62
CA ALA A 9 36.95 -23.03 -10.51
C ALA A 9 38.09 -22.03 -10.33
N GLN A 10 38.34 -21.11 -11.27
CA GLN A 10 39.45 -20.16 -11.16
C GLN A 10 39.03 -18.86 -10.44
N GLU A 11 39.81 -18.49 -9.42
CA GLU A 11 39.67 -17.23 -8.67
C GLU A 11 39.55 -16.02 -9.63
N LEU A 12 38.53 -15.18 -9.42
CA LEU A 12 38.33 -13.93 -10.18
C LEU A 12 39.05 -12.74 -9.54
N ALA A 13 39.45 -12.86 -8.27
CA ALA A 13 40.17 -11.83 -7.55
C ALA A 13 41.40 -12.40 -6.84
N PRO A 14 42.49 -11.62 -6.75
CA PRO A 14 43.69 -12.05 -6.05
C PRO A 14 43.46 -12.11 -4.53
N LYS A 15 44.15 -13.03 -3.85
CA LYS A 15 44.03 -13.27 -2.39
C LYS A 15 44.03 -12.00 -1.51
N PRO A 16 44.85 -10.95 -1.75
CA PRO A 16 44.81 -9.73 -0.96
C PRO A 16 43.47 -8.98 -1.02
N VAL A 17 42.76 -9.04 -2.14
CA VAL A 17 41.42 -8.44 -2.30
C VAL A 17 40.39 -9.24 -1.48
N LEU A 18 40.44 -10.57 -1.57
CA LEU A 18 39.56 -11.46 -0.79
C LEU A 18 39.72 -11.25 0.72
N ARG A 19 40.96 -11.16 1.23
CA ARG A 19 41.22 -10.87 2.66
C ARG A 19 40.67 -9.51 3.10
N ARG A 20 40.74 -8.49 2.23
CA ARG A 20 40.20 -7.16 2.55
C ARG A 20 38.68 -7.18 2.66
N LEU A 21 37.99 -7.87 1.74
CA LEU A 21 36.53 -8.05 1.80
C LEU A 21 36.10 -8.83 3.05
N ASP A 22 36.80 -9.91 3.43
CA ASP A 22 36.53 -10.65 4.67
C ASP A 22 36.59 -9.72 5.90
N SER A 23 37.65 -8.90 6.00
CA SER A 23 37.79 -7.91 7.08
C SER A 23 36.67 -6.87 7.07
N THR A 24 36.30 -6.35 5.88
CA THR A 24 35.19 -5.41 5.72
C THR A 24 33.86 -6.02 6.19
N ALA A 25 33.57 -7.28 5.85
CA ALA A 25 32.35 -7.95 6.28
C ALA A 25 32.27 -8.06 7.82
N ARG A 26 33.38 -8.41 8.48
CA ARG A 26 33.45 -8.45 9.94
C ARG A 26 33.23 -7.06 10.56
N ASN A 27 33.78 -6.01 9.96
CA ASN A 27 33.63 -4.64 10.45
C ASN A 27 32.19 -4.13 10.29
N LEU A 28 31.53 -4.41 9.17
CA LEU A 28 30.11 -4.11 8.98
C LEU A 28 29.24 -4.87 9.99
N ALA A 29 29.50 -6.16 10.21
CA ALA A 29 28.78 -6.93 11.23
C ALA A 29 28.98 -6.36 12.65
N ARG A 30 30.19 -5.90 12.99
CA ARG A 30 30.44 -5.18 14.25
C ARG A 30 29.71 -3.85 14.35
N ALA A 31 29.51 -3.15 13.23
CA ALA A 31 28.80 -1.88 13.14
C ALA A 31 27.26 -2.03 13.08
N GLY A 32 26.71 -3.23 13.26
CA GLY A 32 25.26 -3.48 13.19
C GLY A 32 24.70 -3.59 11.77
N LYS A 33 25.55 -3.73 10.75
CA LYS A 33 25.17 -3.86 9.33
C LYS A 33 25.21 -5.32 8.88
N ALA A 34 24.28 -6.10 9.44
CA ALA A 34 24.25 -7.55 9.24
C ALA A 34 23.99 -7.95 7.78
N ASP A 35 23.06 -7.27 7.11
CA ASP A 35 22.66 -7.61 5.74
C ASP A 35 23.79 -7.28 4.75
N GLU A 36 24.38 -6.09 4.86
CA GLU A 36 25.53 -5.68 4.06
C GLU A 36 26.75 -6.60 4.29
N ALA A 37 26.95 -7.08 5.53
CA ALA A 37 28.00 -8.05 5.83
C ALA A 37 27.75 -9.41 5.15
N ARG A 38 26.51 -9.92 5.17
CA ARG A 38 26.15 -11.18 4.49
C ARG A 38 26.28 -11.05 2.99
N GLU A 39 25.95 -9.90 2.42
CA GLU A 39 26.12 -9.64 0.99
C GLU A 39 27.59 -9.67 0.56
N ILE A 40 28.51 -9.15 1.38
CA ILE A 40 29.95 -9.29 1.12
C ILE A 40 30.39 -10.77 1.10
N VAL A 41 29.77 -11.64 1.91
CA VAL A 41 30.04 -13.09 1.83
C VAL A 41 29.63 -13.66 0.48
N THR A 42 28.46 -13.27 -0.04
CA THR A 42 28.02 -13.67 -1.38
C THR A 42 28.95 -13.14 -2.47
N ILE A 43 29.46 -11.90 -2.32
CA ILE A 43 30.47 -11.33 -3.21
C ILE A 43 31.78 -12.13 -3.17
N LEU A 44 32.26 -12.49 -1.97
CA LEU A 44 33.47 -13.29 -1.79
C LEU A 44 33.35 -14.67 -2.45
N GLU A 45 32.20 -15.32 -2.30
CA GLU A 45 31.88 -16.60 -2.95
C GLU A 45 31.96 -16.49 -4.47
N LYS A 46 31.33 -15.46 -5.06
CA LYS A 46 31.37 -15.19 -6.51
C LYS A 46 32.78 -14.85 -7.01
N LEU A 47 33.64 -14.28 -6.18
CA LEU A 47 35.04 -13.98 -6.51
C LEU A 47 35.97 -15.20 -6.40
N GLY A 48 35.47 -16.35 -5.95
CA GLY A 48 36.23 -17.59 -5.81
C GLY A 48 36.83 -17.83 -4.42
N ALA A 49 36.32 -17.20 -3.36
CA ALA A 49 36.77 -17.50 -2.00
C ALA A 49 36.43 -18.95 -1.60
N GLY A 50 37.37 -19.64 -0.98
CA GLY A 50 37.21 -21.06 -0.62
C GLY A 50 36.07 -21.31 0.38
N PRO A 51 35.30 -22.42 0.24
CA PRO A 51 34.09 -22.70 1.00
C PRO A 51 34.32 -22.79 2.53
N LYS A 52 35.48 -23.33 2.95
CA LYS A 52 35.86 -23.41 4.37
C LYS A 52 35.99 -22.02 5.01
N GLY A 53 36.61 -21.07 4.31
CA GLY A 53 36.75 -19.69 4.77
C GLY A 53 35.39 -18.99 4.88
N LEU A 54 34.54 -19.16 3.86
CA LEU A 54 33.17 -18.61 3.85
C LEU A 54 32.32 -19.16 5.00
N ALA A 55 32.40 -20.46 5.30
CA ALA A 55 31.68 -21.07 6.41
C ALA A 55 32.08 -20.45 7.77
N VAL A 56 33.39 -20.22 7.98
CA VAL A 56 33.90 -19.55 9.19
C VAL A 56 33.43 -18.09 9.27
N LEU A 57 33.46 -17.37 8.15
CA LEU A 57 33.00 -15.98 8.09
C LEU A 57 31.49 -15.88 8.38
N ARG A 58 30.66 -16.76 7.81
CA ARG A 58 29.20 -16.81 8.08
C ARG A 58 28.92 -17.02 9.57
N LYS A 59 29.59 -17.99 10.22
CA LYS A 59 29.49 -18.22 11.68
C LYS A 59 29.94 -16.99 12.46
N THR A 60 31.02 -16.33 12.03
CA THR A 60 31.54 -15.12 12.68
C THR A 60 30.56 -13.97 12.59
N ILE A 61 29.97 -13.71 11.41
CA ILE A 61 28.95 -12.67 11.22
C ILE A 61 27.74 -12.95 12.10
N ALA A 62 27.19 -14.18 12.07
CA ALA A 62 26.05 -14.57 12.90
C ALA A 62 26.31 -14.31 14.40
N ARG A 63 27.51 -14.66 14.89
CA ARG A 63 27.93 -14.35 16.27
C ARG A 63 27.99 -12.84 16.53
N LEU A 64 28.61 -12.07 15.62
CA LEU A 64 28.78 -10.63 15.78
C LEU A 64 27.46 -9.83 15.73
N THR A 65 26.44 -10.37 15.06
CA THR A 65 25.12 -9.75 14.88
C THR A 65 24.05 -10.30 15.85
N SER A 66 24.42 -11.19 16.76
CA SER A 66 23.50 -11.80 17.74
C SER A 66 22.91 -10.81 18.74
N LYS A 67 23.52 -9.62 18.90
CA LYS A 67 23.02 -8.54 19.76
C LYS A 67 22.83 -7.27 18.92
N PRO A 68 21.74 -6.51 19.14
CA PRO A 68 21.56 -5.20 18.52
C PRO A 68 22.74 -4.29 18.87
N LYS A 69 23.27 -3.57 17.89
CA LYS A 69 24.38 -2.64 18.09
C LYS A 69 24.03 -1.29 17.50
N ARG A 70 24.43 -0.23 18.19
CA ARG A 70 24.38 1.13 17.66
C ARG A 70 25.32 1.23 16.45
N VAL A 71 24.85 1.87 15.39
CA VAL A 71 25.62 2.07 14.16
C VAL A 71 26.88 2.89 14.46
N ASN A 72 28.06 2.32 14.18
CA ASN A 72 29.34 3.00 14.33
C ASN A 72 29.73 3.70 13.02
N ARG A 73 29.61 5.05 12.99
CA ARG A 73 29.85 5.86 11.79
C ARG A 73 31.29 5.75 11.25
N SER A 74 32.30 5.68 12.12
CA SER A 74 33.69 5.55 11.65
C SER A 74 33.96 4.18 11.03
N ALA A 75 33.36 3.12 11.59
CA ALA A 75 33.41 1.79 11.00
C ALA A 75 32.75 1.75 9.61
N LEU A 76 31.63 2.46 9.41
CA LEU A 76 30.99 2.59 8.09
C LEU A 76 31.90 3.32 7.10
N ALA A 77 32.46 4.47 7.47
CA ALA A 77 33.37 5.23 6.62
C ALA A 77 34.59 4.39 6.18
N ASN A 78 35.17 3.62 7.11
CA ASN A 78 36.27 2.70 6.82
C ASN A 78 35.86 1.57 5.88
N ALA A 79 34.66 1.00 6.06
CA ALA A 79 34.13 -0.02 5.16
C ALA A 79 33.90 0.52 3.74
N THR A 80 33.32 1.72 3.61
CA THR A 80 33.13 2.42 2.32
C THR A 80 34.47 2.62 1.61
N LYS A 81 35.48 3.17 2.30
CA LYS A 81 36.84 3.35 1.74
C LYS A 81 37.48 2.01 1.34
N ALA A 82 37.24 0.95 2.12
CA ALA A 82 37.76 -0.38 1.81
C ALA A 82 37.13 -0.98 0.55
N LEU A 83 35.82 -0.84 0.37
CA LEU A 83 35.08 -1.30 -0.80
C LEU A 83 35.48 -0.52 -2.06
N GLN A 84 35.60 0.81 -1.98
CA GLN A 84 36.13 1.63 -3.08
C GLN A 84 37.50 1.13 -3.53
N GLY A 85 38.42 0.90 -2.58
CA GLY A 85 39.76 0.37 -2.89
C GLY A 85 39.78 -1.09 -3.40
N VAL A 86 38.69 -1.84 -3.27
CA VAL A 86 38.52 -3.15 -3.93
C VAL A 86 38.09 -2.94 -5.38
N VAL A 87 37.08 -2.10 -5.60
CA VAL A 87 36.56 -1.76 -6.94
C VAL A 87 37.67 -1.21 -7.83
N THR A 88 38.43 -0.21 -7.36
CA THR A 88 39.55 0.37 -8.10
C THR A 88 40.60 -0.65 -8.54
N ARG A 89 40.86 -1.68 -7.72
CA ARG A 89 41.88 -2.69 -8.02
C ARG A 89 41.40 -3.76 -9.00
N LEU A 90 40.11 -4.07 -8.99
CA LEU A 90 39.54 -5.13 -9.82
C LEU A 90 39.04 -4.64 -11.18
N ALA A 91 38.58 -3.39 -11.27
CA ALA A 91 38.00 -2.83 -12.50
C ALA A 91 38.87 -2.98 -13.76
N PRO A 92 40.18 -2.72 -13.74
CA PRO A 92 41.04 -2.91 -14.93
C PRO A 92 41.15 -4.37 -15.40
N GLY A 93 40.74 -5.34 -14.58
CA GLY A 93 40.73 -6.76 -14.93
C GLY A 93 39.56 -7.16 -15.82
N VAL A 94 38.47 -6.38 -15.86
CA VAL A 94 37.26 -6.72 -16.62
C VAL A 94 37.57 -6.89 -18.11
N SER A 95 38.28 -5.94 -18.72
CA SER A 95 38.63 -5.97 -20.14
C SER A 95 39.71 -7.00 -20.49
N LYS A 96 40.42 -7.56 -19.50
CA LYS A 96 41.50 -8.54 -19.69
C LYS A 96 41.01 -10.00 -19.62
N LEU A 97 39.78 -10.22 -19.18
CA LEU A 97 39.20 -11.54 -19.02
C LEU A 97 38.41 -11.97 -20.27
N PRO A 98 38.28 -13.27 -20.55
CA PRO A 98 37.36 -13.77 -21.56
C PRO A 98 35.91 -13.34 -21.29
N PRO A 99 35.04 -13.18 -22.32
CA PRO A 99 33.74 -12.54 -22.16
C PRO A 99 32.84 -13.08 -21.01
N PRO A 100 32.73 -14.41 -20.79
CA PRO A 100 31.93 -14.93 -19.67
C PRO A 100 32.47 -14.52 -18.29
N ARG A 101 33.80 -14.48 -18.14
CA ARG A 101 34.46 -14.10 -16.87
C ARG A 101 34.49 -12.58 -16.69
N ALA A 102 34.69 -11.83 -17.76
CA ALA A 102 34.58 -10.38 -17.77
C ALA A 102 33.20 -9.93 -17.29
N ARG A 103 32.13 -10.54 -17.85
CA ARG A 103 30.75 -10.30 -17.43
C ARG A 103 30.51 -10.62 -15.96
N ALA A 104 30.98 -11.79 -15.50
CA ALA A 104 30.84 -12.18 -14.09
C ALA A 104 31.55 -11.21 -13.13
N LEU A 105 32.77 -10.78 -13.44
CA LEU A 105 33.49 -9.78 -12.65
C LEU A 105 32.79 -8.41 -12.69
N ALA A 106 32.30 -8.00 -13.86
CA ALA A 106 31.57 -6.75 -14.02
C ALA A 106 30.27 -6.71 -13.19
N ASP A 107 29.49 -7.79 -13.18
CA ASP A 107 28.30 -7.92 -12.33
C ASP A 107 28.64 -7.77 -10.84
N ILE A 108 29.75 -8.37 -10.39
CA ILE A 108 30.23 -8.23 -9.01
C ILE A 108 30.60 -6.77 -8.71
N LEU A 109 31.33 -6.11 -9.60
CA LEU A 109 31.74 -4.72 -9.41
C LEU A 109 30.54 -3.77 -9.35
N VAL A 110 29.56 -3.94 -10.23
CA VAL A 110 28.32 -3.14 -10.22
C VAL A 110 27.53 -3.32 -8.92
N SER A 111 27.56 -4.52 -8.33
CA SER A 111 26.92 -4.76 -7.01
C SER A 111 27.59 -3.99 -5.86
N ILE A 112 28.90 -3.74 -5.95
CA ILE A 112 29.66 -2.95 -4.97
C ILE A 112 29.53 -1.45 -5.26
N ASP A 113 29.74 -1.06 -6.51
CA ASP A 113 29.72 0.31 -7.02
C ASP A 113 28.95 0.39 -8.35
N SER A 114 27.73 0.93 -8.29
CA SER A 114 26.83 1.04 -9.44
C SER A 114 27.35 2.01 -10.52
N ASN A 115 28.34 2.85 -10.19
CA ASN A 115 28.90 3.88 -11.07
C ASN A 115 30.22 3.46 -11.73
N GLN A 116 30.70 2.24 -11.47
CA GLN A 116 31.93 1.72 -12.08
C GLN A 116 31.76 1.59 -13.61
N ARG A 117 32.45 2.45 -14.36
CA ARG A 117 32.27 2.63 -15.81
C ARG A 117 32.60 1.36 -16.62
N GLU A 118 33.80 0.83 -16.47
CA GLU A 118 34.31 -0.29 -17.26
C GLU A 118 33.44 -1.56 -17.11
N ALA A 119 32.96 -1.82 -15.90
CA ALA A 119 32.04 -2.90 -15.59
C ALA A 119 30.69 -2.67 -16.26
N ARG A 120 30.13 -1.45 -16.19
CA ARG A 120 28.86 -1.12 -16.85
C ARG A 120 28.94 -1.27 -18.36
N GLU A 121 30.00 -0.76 -18.98
CA GLU A 121 30.24 -0.90 -20.42
C GLU A 121 30.39 -2.38 -20.82
N ALA A 122 31.12 -3.19 -20.04
CA ALA A 122 31.25 -4.63 -20.27
C ALA A 122 29.92 -5.40 -20.14
N LEU A 123 28.96 -4.87 -19.39
CA LEU A 123 27.60 -5.41 -19.28
C LEU A 123 26.63 -4.85 -20.34
N GLY A 124 27.10 -4.02 -21.28
CA GLY A 124 26.29 -3.43 -22.33
C GLY A 124 25.40 -2.27 -21.86
N PHE A 125 25.77 -1.60 -20.76
CA PHE A 125 25.11 -0.38 -20.31
C PHE A 125 25.75 0.84 -20.98
N ALA A 126 24.92 1.84 -21.28
CA ALA A 126 25.32 3.17 -21.70
C ALA A 126 24.89 4.20 -20.65
N ARG A 127 25.64 5.30 -20.52
CA ARG A 127 25.30 6.40 -19.60
C ARG A 127 24.38 7.38 -20.32
N VAL A 128 23.17 7.56 -19.81
CA VAL A 128 22.12 8.45 -20.34
C VAL A 128 21.57 9.30 -19.19
N ASP A 129 21.68 10.63 -19.29
CA ASP A 129 21.31 11.60 -18.25
C ASP A 129 21.91 11.24 -16.87
N GLY A 130 23.20 10.92 -16.85
CA GLY A 130 23.91 10.53 -15.64
C GLY A 130 23.62 9.11 -15.13
N THR A 131 22.65 8.38 -15.71
CA THR A 131 22.24 7.03 -15.28
C THR A 131 22.73 5.94 -16.24
N TRP A 132 23.18 4.80 -15.72
CA TRP A 132 23.56 3.64 -16.53
C TRP A 132 22.35 2.78 -16.93
N LEU A 133 22.10 2.63 -18.23
CA LEU A 133 20.96 1.90 -18.79
C LEU A 133 21.38 0.96 -19.93
N THR A 134 20.78 -0.23 -20.01
CA THR A 134 20.91 -1.10 -21.20
C THR A 134 20.11 -0.53 -22.38
N ALA A 135 20.40 -0.95 -23.61
CA ALA A 135 19.63 -0.55 -24.79
C ALA A 135 18.11 -0.81 -24.63
N ALA A 136 17.73 -1.96 -24.08
CA ALA A 136 16.34 -2.29 -23.78
C ALA A 136 15.75 -1.35 -22.71
N ALA A 137 16.51 -1.02 -21.66
CA ALA A 137 16.07 -0.07 -20.63
C ALA A 137 15.92 1.35 -21.16
N ILE A 138 16.75 1.79 -22.13
CA ILE A 138 16.60 3.07 -22.82
C ILE A 138 15.28 3.13 -23.59
N LYS A 139 14.96 2.07 -24.36
CA LYS A 139 13.67 1.97 -25.08
C LYS A 139 12.49 2.02 -24.10
N ARG A 140 12.55 1.24 -23.01
CA ARG A 140 11.53 1.26 -21.95
C ARG A 140 11.38 2.62 -21.29
N ARG A 141 12.50 3.32 -20.98
CA ARG A 141 12.47 4.67 -20.40
C ARG A 141 11.77 5.66 -21.32
N LYS A 142 12.07 5.63 -22.63
CA LYS A 142 11.34 6.46 -23.62
C LYS A 142 9.85 6.13 -23.65
N ARG A 143 9.49 4.84 -23.60
CA ARG A 143 8.09 4.42 -23.56
C ARG A 143 7.38 4.84 -22.28
N ARG A 144 8.05 4.78 -21.12
CA ARG A 144 7.51 5.28 -19.84
C ARG A 144 7.17 6.76 -19.89
N VAL A 145 8.04 7.59 -20.47
CA VAL A 145 7.74 9.01 -20.70
C VAL A 145 6.50 9.19 -21.58
N ALA A 146 6.33 8.37 -22.62
CA ALA A 146 5.11 8.40 -23.45
C ALA A 146 3.86 7.93 -22.69
N ILE A 147 3.98 6.96 -21.76
CA ILE A 147 2.87 6.53 -20.88
C ILE A 147 2.49 7.68 -19.94
N GLU A 148 3.46 8.30 -19.28
CA GLU A 148 3.24 9.46 -18.40
C GLU A 148 2.60 10.62 -19.16
N ASP A 149 3.04 10.87 -20.40
CA ASP A 149 2.42 11.87 -21.26
C ASP A 149 0.97 11.51 -21.65
N ALA A 150 0.71 10.25 -22.01
CA ALA A 150 -0.63 9.77 -22.31
C ALA A 150 -1.57 9.91 -21.10
N LEU A 151 -1.10 9.58 -19.89
CA LEU A 151 -1.86 9.79 -18.64
C LEU A 151 -2.21 11.28 -18.45
N ARG A 152 -1.23 12.19 -18.63
CA ARG A 152 -1.48 13.65 -18.53
C ARG A 152 -2.47 14.16 -19.58
N ARG A 153 -2.36 13.68 -20.83
CA ARG A 153 -3.28 14.05 -21.91
C ARG A 153 -4.68 13.47 -21.69
N ALA A 154 -4.79 12.23 -21.19
CA ALA A 154 -6.06 11.58 -20.89
C ALA A 154 -6.89 12.38 -19.89
N ARG A 155 -6.25 12.91 -18.83
CA ARG A 155 -6.88 13.78 -17.83
C ARG A 155 -7.49 15.06 -18.42
N ARG A 156 -7.07 15.48 -19.61
CA ARG A 156 -7.55 16.67 -20.31
C ARG A 156 -8.49 16.35 -21.47
N LEU A 157 -8.81 15.07 -21.72
CA LEU A 157 -9.76 14.71 -22.77
C LEU A 157 -11.12 15.31 -22.45
N ALA A 158 -11.74 15.90 -23.47
CA ALA A 158 -13.11 16.39 -23.40
C ALA A 158 -14.06 15.19 -23.37
N VAL A 159 -14.88 15.11 -22.32
CA VAL A 159 -15.88 14.06 -22.16
C VAL A 159 -17.23 14.73 -21.96
N LYS A 160 -18.17 14.47 -22.87
CA LYS A 160 -19.54 14.99 -22.78
C LYS A 160 -20.39 14.01 -21.96
N VAL A 161 -20.48 14.27 -20.66
CA VAL A 161 -21.42 13.61 -19.74
C VAL A 161 -22.63 14.51 -19.54
N THR A 162 -23.82 13.95 -19.62
CA THR A 162 -25.06 14.66 -19.26
C THR A 162 -25.55 14.16 -17.92
N VAL A 163 -25.99 15.06 -17.04
CA VAL A 163 -26.57 14.68 -15.74
C VAL A 163 -28.00 15.20 -15.64
N ALA A 164 -28.90 14.37 -15.12
CA ALA A 164 -30.31 14.68 -14.90
C ALA A 164 -30.79 14.11 -13.57
N ALA A 165 -32.01 14.46 -13.15
CA ALA A 165 -32.67 13.76 -12.06
C ALA A 165 -32.88 12.28 -12.43
N SER A 166 -32.72 11.39 -11.45
CA SER A 166 -32.95 9.95 -11.62
C SER A 166 -34.29 9.55 -11.03
N ASP A 167 -35.08 8.85 -11.84
CA ASP A 167 -36.34 8.23 -11.42
C ASP A 167 -36.20 6.74 -11.11
N GLU A 168 -34.96 6.23 -10.98
CA GLU A 168 -34.67 4.82 -10.68
C GLU A 168 -35.42 4.34 -9.42
N PRO A 169 -36.34 3.36 -9.55
CA PRO A 169 -37.17 2.89 -8.45
C PRO A 169 -36.38 2.41 -7.23
N LEU A 170 -35.26 1.71 -7.43
CA LEU A 170 -34.46 1.22 -6.31
C LEU A 170 -33.92 2.36 -5.46
N LEU A 171 -33.41 3.44 -6.08
CA LEU A 171 -32.90 4.60 -5.35
C LEU A 171 -33.99 5.24 -4.48
N ARG A 172 -35.20 5.40 -5.03
CA ARG A 172 -36.37 5.93 -4.29
C ARG A 172 -36.80 5.01 -3.15
N ALA A 173 -36.60 3.70 -3.30
CA ALA A 173 -36.99 2.71 -2.30
C ALA A 173 -36.01 2.65 -1.12
N VAL A 174 -34.72 2.94 -1.33
CA VAL A 174 -33.68 2.75 -0.31
C VAL A 174 -33.14 4.05 0.27
N SER A 175 -33.28 5.17 -0.44
CA SER A 175 -32.74 6.46 -0.06
C SER A 175 -33.82 7.54 -0.03
N GLU A 176 -33.70 8.44 0.94
CA GLU A 176 -34.56 9.63 1.07
C GLU A 176 -34.04 10.79 0.20
N ARG A 177 -32.83 10.65 -0.35
CA ARG A 177 -32.18 11.68 -1.17
C ARG A 177 -32.69 11.60 -2.61
N PRO A 178 -32.86 12.73 -3.30
CA PRO A 178 -33.16 12.72 -4.73
C PRO A 178 -32.01 12.04 -5.48
N GLY A 179 -32.37 11.12 -6.37
CA GLY A 179 -31.39 10.48 -7.25
C GLY A 179 -30.97 11.41 -8.40
N ALA A 180 -29.77 11.20 -8.90
CA ALA A 180 -29.26 11.75 -10.15
C ALA A 180 -28.76 10.62 -11.06
N VAL A 181 -28.76 10.87 -12.37
CA VAL A 181 -28.23 9.94 -13.37
C VAL A 181 -27.24 10.67 -14.26
N ALA A 182 -26.03 10.14 -14.37
CA ALA A 182 -25.05 10.55 -15.36
C ALA A 182 -25.08 9.59 -16.55
N ARG A 183 -25.14 10.16 -17.76
CA ARG A 183 -25.17 9.41 -19.01
C ARG A 183 -23.98 9.78 -19.89
N TRP A 184 -23.44 8.78 -20.56
CA TRP A 184 -22.50 8.96 -21.65
C TRP A 184 -22.99 8.23 -22.89
N ARG A 185 -23.33 9.02 -23.92
CA ARG A 185 -24.03 8.55 -25.12
C ARG A 185 -25.28 7.75 -24.72
N ASP A 186 -25.63 6.76 -25.53
CA ASP A 186 -26.68 5.75 -25.33
C ASP A 186 -26.11 4.44 -24.77
N GLN A 187 -24.89 4.44 -24.24
CA GLN A 187 -24.14 3.21 -23.91
C GLN A 187 -23.94 3.01 -22.40
N LEU A 188 -24.00 4.06 -21.59
CA LEU A 188 -23.71 3.97 -20.17
C LEU A 188 -24.57 4.93 -19.36
N GLU A 189 -25.31 4.38 -18.40
CA GLU A 189 -26.07 5.13 -17.39
C GLU A 189 -25.62 4.76 -15.98
N VAL A 190 -25.34 5.77 -15.16
CA VAL A 190 -24.94 5.62 -13.77
C VAL A 190 -25.88 6.42 -12.89
N HIS A 191 -26.71 5.71 -12.13
CA HIS A 191 -27.70 6.26 -11.21
C HIS A 191 -27.11 6.31 -9.80
N SER A 192 -27.31 7.40 -9.07
CA SER A 192 -26.83 7.52 -7.69
C SER A 192 -27.59 8.55 -6.88
N THR A 193 -27.42 8.51 -5.56
CA THR A 193 -27.80 9.60 -4.64
C THR A 193 -26.66 10.59 -4.41
N TRP A 194 -25.54 10.45 -5.13
CA TRP A 194 -24.48 11.45 -5.20
C TRP A 194 -24.94 12.72 -5.91
N SER A 195 -24.30 13.84 -5.59
CA SER A 195 -24.62 15.10 -6.24
C SER A 195 -24.31 15.05 -7.75
N PRO A 196 -25.05 15.81 -8.59
CA PRO A 196 -24.78 15.85 -10.03
C PRO A 196 -23.31 16.14 -10.40
N PRO A 197 -22.60 17.07 -9.75
CA PRO A 197 -21.18 17.30 -10.02
C PRO A 197 -20.28 16.09 -9.69
N GLN A 198 -20.56 15.36 -8.61
CA GLN A 198 -19.81 14.14 -8.25
C GLN A 198 -19.98 13.07 -9.33
N LEU A 199 -21.21 12.79 -9.75
CA LEU A 199 -21.45 11.79 -10.81
C LEU A 199 -20.81 12.18 -12.14
N GLN A 200 -20.85 13.47 -12.49
CA GLN A 200 -20.18 13.95 -13.68
C GLN A 200 -18.67 13.72 -13.63
N ARG A 201 -18.02 14.01 -12.50
CA ARG A 201 -16.58 13.78 -12.30
C ARG A 201 -16.23 12.30 -12.43
N VAL A 202 -16.90 11.45 -11.67
CA VAL A 202 -16.67 9.99 -11.64
C VAL A 202 -16.78 9.38 -13.03
N LEU A 203 -17.87 9.69 -13.75
CA LEU A 203 -18.08 9.14 -15.09
C LEU A 203 -17.04 9.70 -16.07
N THR A 204 -16.69 10.98 -15.95
CA THR A 204 -15.63 11.61 -16.77
C THR A 204 -14.26 10.97 -16.52
N ALA A 205 -13.87 10.80 -15.27
CA ALA A 205 -12.60 10.18 -14.88
C ALA A 205 -12.53 8.71 -15.32
N THR A 206 -13.61 7.96 -15.14
CA THR A 206 -13.75 6.58 -15.64
C THR A 206 -13.51 6.51 -17.15
N LEU A 207 -14.20 7.35 -17.93
CA LEU A 207 -14.06 7.40 -19.39
C LEU A 207 -12.66 7.81 -19.85
N ARG A 208 -11.98 8.69 -19.09
CA ARG A 208 -10.57 9.02 -19.31
C ARG A 208 -9.65 7.84 -18.99
N GLY A 209 -9.94 7.08 -17.94
CA GLY A 209 -9.27 5.81 -17.63
C GLY A 209 -9.43 4.78 -18.76
N LEU A 210 -10.63 4.70 -19.35
CA LEU A 210 -10.89 3.85 -20.53
C LEU A 210 -10.10 4.33 -21.76
N ALA A 211 -9.90 5.63 -21.96
CA ALA A 211 -9.04 6.13 -23.03
C ALA A 211 -7.57 5.75 -22.82
N VAL A 212 -7.08 5.70 -21.57
CA VAL A 212 -5.74 5.18 -21.26
C VAL A 212 -5.67 3.68 -21.56
N SER A 213 -6.70 2.92 -21.17
CA SER A 213 -6.82 1.50 -21.51
C SER A 213 -6.73 1.30 -23.04
N GLU A 214 -7.52 2.05 -23.81
CA GLU A 214 -7.51 2.05 -25.27
C GLU A 214 -6.12 2.38 -25.83
N TRP A 215 -5.46 3.42 -25.32
CA TRP A 215 -4.12 3.80 -25.78
C TRP A 215 -3.05 2.74 -25.49
N LEU A 216 -3.14 2.03 -24.37
CA LEU A 216 -2.23 0.93 -24.07
C LEU A 216 -2.46 -0.25 -25.03
N VAL A 217 -3.70 -0.48 -25.46
CA VAL A 217 -4.07 -1.57 -26.35
C VAL A 217 -3.75 -1.23 -27.81
N THR A 218 -4.20 -0.09 -28.31
CA THR A 218 -4.18 0.26 -29.74
C THR A 218 -3.16 1.33 -30.10
N GLY A 219 -2.58 2.03 -29.11
CA GLY A 219 -1.68 3.16 -29.32
C GLY A 219 -2.40 4.49 -29.58
N LYS A 220 -3.74 4.51 -29.62
CA LYS A 220 -4.56 5.70 -29.86
C LYS A 220 -5.22 6.17 -28.57
N LEU A 221 -5.03 7.44 -28.23
CA LEU A 221 -5.61 8.03 -27.02
C LEU A 221 -6.98 8.63 -27.34
N GLU A 222 -7.99 7.78 -27.34
CA GLU A 222 -9.36 8.11 -27.74
C GLU A 222 -10.35 7.47 -26.75
N LEU A 223 -11.53 8.07 -26.62
CA LEU A 223 -12.63 7.42 -25.89
C LEU A 223 -13.07 6.16 -26.65
N PRO A 224 -13.52 5.10 -25.96
CA PRO A 224 -14.03 3.92 -26.63
C PRO A 224 -15.16 4.29 -27.63
N THR A 225 -15.19 3.63 -28.78
CA THR A 225 -16.22 3.87 -29.80
C THR A 225 -17.53 3.19 -29.42
N ARG A 226 -17.44 2.03 -28.76
CA ARG A 226 -18.56 1.23 -28.29
C ARG A 226 -18.26 0.60 -26.94
N LEU A 227 -19.19 0.72 -26.02
CA LEU A 227 -19.35 -0.12 -24.84
C LEU A 227 -20.63 -0.95 -25.04
N ASP A 228 -20.61 -2.19 -24.56
CA ASP A 228 -21.87 -2.90 -24.38
C ASP A 228 -22.73 -2.13 -23.39
N TRP A 229 -24.01 -1.92 -23.70
CA TRP A 229 -24.88 -1.08 -22.87
C TRP A 229 -24.83 -1.52 -21.41
N LYS A 230 -24.48 -0.59 -20.51
CA LYS A 230 -24.40 -0.83 -19.06
C LYS A 230 -25.32 0.14 -18.31
N TYR A 231 -25.98 -0.43 -17.30
CA TYR A 231 -26.79 0.26 -16.32
C TYR A 231 -26.19 0.02 -14.94
N TRP A 232 -25.95 1.08 -14.17
CA TRP A 232 -25.31 0.98 -12.85
C TRP A 232 -26.06 1.79 -11.80
N ILE A 233 -26.16 1.24 -10.59
CA ILE A 233 -26.71 1.94 -9.43
C ILE A 233 -25.62 2.05 -8.36
N LEU A 234 -25.21 3.28 -8.04
CA LEU A 234 -24.21 3.62 -7.04
C LEU A 234 -24.91 4.20 -5.80
N LEU A 235 -24.79 3.52 -4.68
CA LEU A 235 -25.39 3.95 -3.43
C LEU A 235 -24.39 4.79 -2.64
N HIS A 236 -24.86 5.85 -1.98
CA HIS A 236 -23.99 6.77 -1.24
C HIS A 236 -23.50 6.20 0.09
N SER A 237 -24.32 5.39 0.76
CA SER A 237 -24.02 4.89 2.09
C SER A 237 -24.14 3.37 2.18
N ARG A 238 -23.39 2.78 3.11
CA ARG A 238 -23.48 1.35 3.41
C ARG A 238 -24.86 0.97 3.93
N ALA A 239 -25.54 1.90 4.60
CA ALA A 239 -26.91 1.70 5.07
C ALA A 239 -27.88 1.54 3.89
N ASP A 240 -27.79 2.42 2.89
CA ASP A 240 -28.61 2.32 1.68
C ASP A 240 -28.28 1.07 0.88
N TYR A 241 -27.01 0.65 0.83
CA TYR A 241 -26.60 -0.63 0.24
C TYR A 241 -27.22 -1.85 0.93
N ARG A 242 -27.27 -1.88 2.26
CA ARG A 242 -27.95 -2.95 3.00
C ARG A 242 -29.45 -2.95 2.72
N LYS A 243 -30.10 -1.79 2.70
CA LYS A 243 -31.52 -1.67 2.32
C LYS A 243 -31.75 -2.16 0.88
N ALA A 244 -30.82 -1.90 -0.04
CA ALA A 244 -30.90 -2.39 -1.42
C ALA A 244 -30.77 -3.91 -1.51
N ILE A 245 -29.89 -4.52 -0.71
CA ILE A 245 -29.81 -5.99 -0.59
C ILE A 245 -31.12 -6.55 -0.04
N ASP A 246 -31.65 -5.97 1.04
CA ASP A 246 -32.90 -6.45 1.66
C ASP A 246 -34.09 -6.28 0.72
N HIS A 247 -34.13 -5.18 -0.03
CA HIS A 247 -35.12 -4.96 -1.09
C HIS A 247 -34.98 -6.00 -2.19
N ALA A 248 -33.77 -6.24 -2.70
CA ALA A 248 -33.48 -7.22 -3.74
C ALA A 248 -33.87 -8.65 -3.31
N ALA A 249 -33.58 -9.04 -2.07
CA ALA A 249 -34.02 -10.31 -1.51
C ALA A 249 -35.55 -10.40 -1.45
N LYS A 250 -36.21 -9.35 -0.94
CA LYS A 250 -37.68 -9.29 -0.83
C LYS A 250 -38.39 -9.43 -2.17
N VAL A 251 -37.83 -8.89 -3.25
CA VAL A 251 -38.41 -8.97 -4.60
C VAL A 251 -37.90 -10.16 -5.42
N GLY A 252 -37.14 -11.08 -4.80
CA GLY A 252 -36.64 -12.31 -5.43
C GLY A 252 -35.50 -12.11 -6.44
N VAL A 253 -34.81 -10.97 -6.39
CA VAL A 253 -33.62 -10.70 -7.22
C VAL A 253 -32.39 -11.43 -6.66
N LEU A 254 -32.29 -11.52 -5.33
CA LEU A 254 -31.28 -12.32 -4.64
C LEU A 254 -31.98 -13.41 -3.83
N SER A 255 -31.41 -14.61 -3.81
CA SER A 255 -31.70 -15.59 -2.76
C SER A 255 -31.18 -15.10 -1.40
N ASP A 256 -31.68 -15.68 -0.30
CA ASP A 256 -31.22 -15.34 1.05
C ASP A 256 -29.70 -15.53 1.22
N ASP A 257 -29.16 -16.61 0.63
CA ASP A 257 -27.72 -16.89 0.62
C ASP A 257 -26.92 -15.87 -0.18
N GLU A 258 -27.45 -15.41 -1.32
CA GLU A 258 -26.81 -14.34 -2.11
C GLU A 258 -26.87 -13.01 -1.39
N ALA A 259 -27.99 -12.69 -0.74
CA ALA A 259 -28.14 -11.50 0.07
C ALA A 259 -27.13 -11.48 1.23
N GLU A 260 -26.97 -12.60 1.93
CA GLU A 260 -25.99 -12.70 3.00
C GLU A 260 -24.55 -12.54 2.48
N ARG A 261 -24.22 -13.16 1.34
CA ARG A 261 -22.93 -12.92 0.68
C ARG A 261 -22.73 -11.45 0.30
N ALA A 262 -23.74 -10.82 -0.29
CA ALA A 262 -23.68 -9.43 -0.74
C ALA A 262 -23.44 -8.44 0.42
N ARG A 263 -23.90 -8.75 1.64
CA ARG A 263 -23.65 -7.93 2.85
C ARG A 263 -22.16 -7.84 3.23
N HIS A 264 -21.36 -8.79 2.76
CA HIS A 264 -19.90 -8.81 2.93
C HIS A 264 -19.12 -8.18 1.77
N LEU A 265 -19.80 -7.81 0.68
CA LEU A 265 -19.22 -7.18 -0.49
C LEU A 265 -19.53 -5.68 -0.53
N SER A 266 -18.86 -4.98 -1.43
CA SER A 266 -19.17 -3.59 -1.80
C SER A 266 -20.06 -3.48 -3.04
N GLY A 267 -20.46 -4.61 -3.63
CA GLY A 267 -21.34 -4.64 -4.79
C GLY A 267 -21.85 -6.02 -5.14
N PHE A 268 -22.95 -6.06 -5.89
CA PHE A 268 -23.54 -7.28 -6.43
C PHE A 268 -24.24 -7.00 -7.76
N ARG A 269 -24.48 -8.06 -8.54
CA ARG A 269 -25.22 -7.96 -9.80
C ARG A 269 -26.71 -8.18 -9.55
N GLY A 270 -27.55 -7.24 -9.97
CA GLY A 270 -29.00 -7.33 -9.89
C GLY A 270 -29.63 -8.11 -11.05
N TYR A 271 -30.96 -8.19 -11.02
CA TYR A 271 -31.79 -8.81 -12.07
C TYR A 271 -31.77 -7.95 -13.35
N LYS A 272 -31.67 -8.57 -14.54
CA LYS A 272 -31.49 -7.88 -15.85
C LYS A 272 -30.13 -7.20 -16.07
N GLN A 273 -29.05 -7.71 -15.46
CA GLN A 273 -27.65 -7.37 -15.78
C GLN A 273 -27.16 -5.97 -15.38
N PHE A 274 -27.82 -5.27 -14.47
CA PHE A 274 -27.24 -4.06 -13.88
C PHE A 274 -26.45 -4.37 -12.61
N ASP A 275 -25.40 -3.59 -12.37
CA ASP A 275 -24.54 -3.74 -11.20
C ASP A 275 -24.96 -2.70 -10.13
N ILE A 276 -25.03 -3.13 -8.86
CA ILE A 276 -25.31 -2.28 -7.70
C ILE A 276 -24.08 -2.26 -6.82
N ASP A 277 -23.51 -1.08 -6.58
CA ASP A 277 -22.34 -0.90 -5.74
C ASP A 277 -22.56 0.15 -4.66
N TRP A 278 -21.78 0.03 -3.59
CA TRP A 278 -21.48 1.10 -2.66
C TRP A 278 -19.96 1.20 -2.49
N ASN A 279 -19.43 2.38 -2.75
CA ASN A 279 -18.04 2.73 -2.53
C ASN A 279 -17.97 4.00 -1.69
N ARG A 280 -16.90 4.15 -0.92
CA ARG A 280 -16.75 5.26 0.01
C ARG A 280 -16.20 6.52 -0.65
N THR A 281 -15.46 6.37 -1.74
CA THR A 281 -14.78 7.48 -2.44
C THR A 281 -15.06 7.46 -3.94
N GLU A 282 -14.84 8.60 -4.62
CA GLU A 282 -14.97 8.68 -6.08
C GLU A 282 -13.97 7.72 -6.74
N ALA A 283 -12.72 7.68 -6.26
CA ALA A 283 -11.68 6.78 -6.77
C ALA A 283 -12.05 5.29 -6.68
N GLU A 284 -12.62 4.84 -5.55
CA GLU A 284 -13.10 3.45 -5.40
C GLU A 284 -14.21 3.12 -6.42
N THR A 285 -15.09 4.09 -6.70
CA THR A 285 -16.16 3.96 -7.70
C THR A 285 -15.61 3.88 -9.12
N GLU A 286 -14.69 4.79 -9.47
CA GLU A 286 -14.01 4.81 -10.77
C GLU A 286 -13.29 3.48 -11.03
N ALA A 287 -12.62 2.94 -10.00
CA ALA A 287 -11.99 1.64 -10.09
C ALA A 287 -12.99 0.51 -10.29
N SER A 288 -14.13 0.52 -9.59
CA SER A 288 -15.18 -0.48 -9.80
C SER A 288 -15.72 -0.45 -11.23
N LEU A 289 -16.02 0.73 -11.76
CA LEU A 289 -16.48 0.90 -13.14
C LEU A 289 -15.46 0.39 -14.16
N ILE A 290 -14.16 0.69 -13.97
CA ILE A 290 -13.10 0.18 -14.85
C ILE A 290 -13.09 -1.35 -14.91
N THR A 291 -13.37 -2.06 -13.81
CA THR A 291 -13.34 -3.54 -13.83
C THR A 291 -14.37 -4.19 -14.74
N ARG A 292 -15.42 -3.45 -15.12
CA ARG A 292 -16.49 -3.94 -16.01
C ARG A 292 -16.46 -3.32 -17.40
N LEU A 293 -15.84 -2.15 -17.54
CA LEU A 293 -15.87 -1.36 -18.77
C LEU A 293 -14.56 -1.43 -19.57
N ALA A 294 -13.42 -1.68 -18.93
CA ALA A 294 -12.13 -1.77 -19.62
C ALA A 294 -12.04 -3.05 -20.45
N HIS A 295 -11.11 -3.06 -21.42
CA HIS A 295 -10.84 -4.21 -22.28
C HIS A 295 -10.66 -5.49 -21.46
N GLU A 296 -11.45 -6.50 -21.80
CA GLU A 296 -11.21 -7.86 -21.33
C GLU A 296 -10.13 -8.47 -22.23
N LEU A 297 -8.97 -8.72 -21.65
CA LEU A 297 -7.90 -9.43 -22.32
C LEU A 297 -8.19 -10.94 -22.25
N SER A 298 -7.66 -11.68 -23.22
CA SER A 298 -7.79 -13.13 -23.42
C SER A 298 -7.68 -14.00 -22.16
N LEU A 299 -6.96 -13.56 -21.14
CA LEU A 299 -6.69 -14.32 -19.91
C LEU A 299 -7.07 -13.54 -18.65
N PRO A 300 -7.55 -14.22 -17.58
CA PRO A 300 -7.84 -13.57 -16.31
C PRO A 300 -6.66 -12.79 -15.71
N CYS A 301 -5.44 -13.32 -15.79
CA CYS A 301 -4.25 -12.62 -15.32
C CYS A 301 -3.98 -11.34 -16.12
N LEU A 302 -4.03 -11.39 -17.45
CA LEU A 302 -3.84 -10.20 -18.29
C LEU A 302 -4.91 -9.15 -17.99
N THR A 303 -6.18 -9.56 -17.89
CA THR A 303 -7.30 -8.66 -17.60
C THR A 303 -7.17 -7.99 -16.24
N VAL A 304 -7.01 -8.75 -15.16
CA VAL A 304 -6.92 -8.17 -13.81
C VAL A 304 -5.66 -7.33 -13.64
N GLY A 305 -4.55 -7.73 -14.25
CA GLY A 305 -3.31 -6.94 -14.26
C GLY A 305 -3.49 -5.62 -15.00
N HIS A 306 -4.19 -5.63 -16.15
CA HIS A 306 -4.50 -4.44 -16.92
C HIS A 306 -5.40 -3.49 -16.14
N GLN A 307 -6.51 -4.00 -15.62
CA GLN A 307 -7.48 -3.23 -14.84
C GLN A 307 -6.83 -2.64 -13.58
N ASN A 308 -6.08 -3.45 -12.81
CA ASN A 308 -5.41 -2.96 -11.60
C ASN A 308 -4.33 -1.92 -11.91
N TRP A 309 -3.60 -2.07 -13.02
CA TRP A 309 -2.66 -1.06 -13.45
C TRP A 309 -3.38 0.27 -13.78
N ILE A 310 -4.49 0.22 -14.51
CA ILE A 310 -5.29 1.43 -14.81
C ILE A 310 -5.79 2.09 -13.53
N CYS A 311 -6.41 1.33 -12.61
CA CYS A 311 -6.91 1.90 -11.36
C CYS A 311 -5.79 2.57 -10.55
N MET A 312 -4.64 1.92 -10.41
CA MET A 312 -3.53 2.48 -9.65
C MET A 312 -2.84 3.66 -10.36
N ALA A 313 -2.73 3.63 -11.69
CA ALA A 313 -2.05 4.67 -12.48
C ALA A 313 -2.92 5.90 -12.75
N VAL A 314 -4.24 5.73 -12.82
CA VAL A 314 -5.18 6.81 -13.17
C VAL A 314 -5.83 7.39 -11.93
N PHE A 315 -6.29 6.55 -10.99
CA PHE A 315 -7.10 6.99 -9.84
C PHE A 315 -6.34 6.92 -8.51
N GLY A 316 -5.25 6.16 -8.44
CA GLY A 316 -4.51 5.97 -7.19
C GLY A 316 -5.21 5.01 -6.21
N THR A 317 -5.96 4.03 -6.70
CA THR A 317 -6.60 2.98 -5.89
C THR A 317 -6.46 1.62 -6.60
N PRO A 318 -6.40 0.46 -5.91
CA PRO A 318 -6.40 -0.84 -6.59
C PRO A 318 -7.77 -1.16 -7.19
N VAL A 319 -7.85 -2.21 -8.00
CA VAL A 319 -9.14 -2.85 -8.30
C VAL A 319 -9.81 -3.39 -7.03
N PRO A 320 -11.15 -3.38 -6.95
CA PRO A 320 -11.87 -4.07 -5.88
C PRO A 320 -11.56 -5.57 -5.88
N GLY A 321 -11.72 -6.20 -4.72
CA GLY A 321 -11.65 -7.66 -4.59
C GLY A 321 -12.88 -8.31 -5.23
N PHE A 322 -12.69 -9.43 -5.93
CA PHE A 322 -13.79 -10.20 -6.51
C PHE A 322 -14.04 -11.48 -5.72
N GLN A 323 -15.31 -11.77 -5.45
CA GLN A 323 -15.70 -13.09 -4.96
C GLN A 323 -15.54 -14.14 -6.08
N TRP A 324 -15.20 -15.37 -5.70
CA TRP A 324 -15.02 -16.49 -6.61
C TRP A 324 -15.50 -17.79 -5.96
N HIS A 325 -15.77 -18.81 -6.78
CA HIS A 325 -16.22 -20.11 -6.29
C HIS A 325 -15.04 -21.03 -5.99
N GLN A 326 -14.89 -21.40 -4.72
CA GLN A 326 -13.83 -22.28 -4.25
C GLN A 326 -14.15 -23.75 -4.54
N ARG A 327 -13.25 -24.45 -5.24
CA ARG A 327 -13.41 -25.87 -5.57
C ARG A 327 -12.68 -26.83 -4.63
N ASP A 328 -11.62 -26.42 -3.92
CA ASP A 328 -10.99 -27.17 -2.81
C ASP A 328 -9.91 -26.30 -2.14
N GLY A 329 -9.55 -26.64 -0.90
CA GLY A 329 -9.19 -25.67 0.13
C GLY A 329 -7.72 -25.33 0.43
N VAL A 330 -7.63 -24.61 1.56
CA VAL A 330 -6.49 -24.11 2.35
C VAL A 330 -5.74 -22.88 1.81
N THR A 331 -5.94 -21.76 2.51
CA THR A 331 -5.07 -20.58 2.47
C THR A 331 -3.95 -20.73 3.51
N THR A 332 -2.70 -20.69 3.06
CA THR A 332 -1.54 -20.58 3.95
C THR A 332 -1.30 -19.12 4.31
N ALA A 333 -1.40 -18.79 5.59
CA ALA A 333 -0.98 -17.48 6.10
C ALA A 333 0.53 -17.30 5.94
N LEU A 334 0.96 -16.12 5.48
CA LEU A 334 2.38 -15.79 5.34
C LEU A 334 2.98 -15.36 6.70
N PRO A 335 4.22 -15.76 7.06
CA PRO A 335 4.84 -15.35 8.32
C PRO A 335 5.37 -13.90 8.31
N GLY A 336 5.11 -13.16 9.41
CA GLY A 336 5.84 -11.98 9.88
C GLY A 336 6.22 -10.91 8.84
N LEU A 337 7.50 -10.87 8.43
CA LEU A 337 8.08 -9.87 7.53
C LEU A 337 7.49 -9.93 6.11
N ARG A 338 7.05 -11.11 5.66
CA ARG A 338 6.44 -11.26 4.34
C ARG A 338 5.07 -10.58 4.30
N SER A 339 4.29 -10.70 5.38
CA SER A 339 2.99 -10.03 5.54
C SER A 339 3.13 -8.51 5.71
N GLU A 340 4.20 -8.05 6.38
CA GLU A 340 4.57 -6.62 6.47
C GLU A 340 4.74 -6.00 5.07
N LEU A 341 5.58 -6.63 4.27
CA LEU A 341 6.00 -6.06 3.00
C LEU A 341 5.00 -6.37 1.88
N GLN A 342 4.16 -7.40 1.99
CA GLN A 342 3.01 -7.60 1.09
C GLN A 342 2.06 -6.40 1.15
N ARG A 343 1.95 -5.70 2.27
CA ARG A 343 1.13 -4.49 2.34
C ARG A 343 1.75 -3.28 1.65
N LEU A 344 3.06 -3.25 1.42
CA LEU A 344 3.64 -2.33 0.43
C LEU A 344 2.96 -2.53 -0.91
N SER A 345 2.59 -3.76 -1.29
CA SER A 345 1.94 -3.99 -2.58
C SER A 345 0.60 -3.31 -2.74
N SER A 346 -0.15 -3.15 -1.63
CA SER A 346 -1.37 -2.38 -1.67
C SER A 346 -1.12 -0.91 -1.95
N VAL A 347 0.07 -0.34 -1.67
CA VAL A 347 0.42 1.10 -1.74
C VAL A 347 0.59 1.63 -3.18
N GLY A 348 -0.34 1.31 -4.07
CA GLY A 348 -0.28 1.66 -5.49
C GLY A 348 0.90 1.01 -6.23
N LEU A 349 1.20 1.52 -7.43
CA LEU A 349 2.22 0.94 -8.32
C LEU A 349 3.63 0.97 -7.72
N LEU A 350 3.99 2.05 -7.03
CA LEU A 350 5.32 2.18 -6.41
C LEU A 350 5.48 1.19 -5.25
N GLY A 351 4.47 1.07 -4.40
CA GLY A 351 4.44 0.08 -3.34
C GLY A 351 4.52 -1.35 -3.86
N SER A 352 3.72 -1.67 -4.88
CA SER A 352 3.79 -2.93 -5.64
C SER A 352 5.20 -3.19 -6.16
N ARG A 353 5.83 -2.21 -6.80
CA ARG A 353 7.19 -2.33 -7.33
C ARG A 353 8.20 -2.59 -6.23
N ASN A 354 8.14 -1.86 -5.13
CA ASN A 354 9.03 -2.04 -3.97
C ASN A 354 8.85 -3.44 -3.33
N TRP A 355 7.61 -3.92 -3.25
CA TRP A 355 7.32 -5.26 -2.74
C TRP A 355 7.92 -6.34 -3.63
N MET A 356 7.64 -6.30 -4.93
CA MET A 356 8.16 -7.29 -5.87
C MET A 356 9.69 -7.22 -5.98
N GLN A 357 10.28 -6.03 -5.90
CA GLN A 357 11.74 -5.88 -5.78
C GLN A 357 12.30 -6.62 -4.56
N TYR A 358 11.66 -6.49 -3.40
CA TYR A 358 12.07 -7.21 -2.20
C TYR A 358 12.01 -8.73 -2.41
N LEU A 359 10.90 -9.25 -2.94
CA LEU A 359 10.73 -10.68 -3.19
C LEU A 359 11.74 -11.21 -4.23
N VAL A 360 11.92 -10.49 -5.34
CA VAL A 360 12.87 -10.84 -6.42
C VAL A 360 14.32 -10.89 -5.93
N ARG A 361 14.71 -9.99 -5.00
CA ARG A 361 16.06 -10.02 -4.39
C ARG A 361 16.30 -11.26 -3.54
N ARG A 362 15.25 -11.86 -3.01
CA ARG A 362 15.29 -13.04 -2.15
C ARG A 362 15.02 -14.34 -2.91
N GLY A 363 14.64 -14.25 -4.19
CA GLY A 363 14.16 -15.39 -4.96
C GLY A 363 12.82 -15.94 -4.43
N GLU A 364 12.03 -15.08 -3.78
CA GLU A 364 10.75 -15.42 -3.16
C GLU A 364 9.55 -14.89 -3.96
N ASP A 365 9.78 -14.26 -5.12
CA ASP A 365 8.68 -13.77 -5.95
C ASP A 365 7.87 -14.94 -6.53
N PRO A 366 6.53 -14.85 -6.54
CA PRO A 366 5.73 -15.91 -7.13
C PRO A 366 6.04 -16.03 -8.62
N ALA A 367 6.08 -17.26 -9.12
CA ALA A 367 6.09 -17.48 -10.56
C ALA A 367 4.82 -16.87 -11.16
N TRP A 368 4.93 -16.12 -12.25
CA TRP A 368 3.75 -15.50 -12.87
C TRP A 368 2.67 -16.52 -13.26
N SER A 369 3.08 -17.77 -13.53
CA SER A 369 2.16 -18.87 -13.81
C SER A 369 1.22 -19.26 -12.66
N ASN A 370 1.44 -18.76 -11.43
CA ASN A 370 0.50 -18.90 -10.31
C ASN A 370 -0.81 -18.16 -10.58
N ALA A 371 -0.76 -17.05 -11.33
CA ALA A 371 -1.92 -16.27 -11.72
C ALA A 371 -2.68 -16.87 -12.91
N PHE A 372 -2.24 -18.00 -13.50
CA PHE A 372 -2.87 -18.61 -14.68
C PHE A 372 -4.06 -19.47 -14.27
N VAL A 373 -5.03 -18.82 -13.63
CA VAL A 373 -6.26 -19.40 -13.08
C VAL A 373 -7.45 -19.11 -13.98
N ASP A 374 -8.53 -19.84 -13.77
CA ASP A 374 -9.82 -19.76 -14.49
C ASP A 374 -10.65 -18.51 -14.13
N GLN A 375 -10.48 -17.96 -12.92
CA GLN A 375 -11.31 -16.87 -12.40
C GLN A 375 -10.47 -15.70 -11.89
N ARG A 376 -10.86 -14.47 -12.24
CA ARG A 376 -10.17 -13.23 -11.82
C ARG A 376 -10.06 -13.10 -10.29
N GLY A 377 -11.12 -13.47 -9.56
CA GLY A 377 -11.15 -13.38 -8.09
C GLY A 377 -10.16 -14.28 -7.36
N LYS A 378 -9.61 -15.30 -8.02
CA LYS A 378 -8.53 -16.13 -7.45
C LYS A 378 -7.18 -15.41 -7.41
N ILE A 379 -7.02 -14.32 -8.17
CA ILE A 379 -5.77 -13.57 -8.27
C ILE A 379 -5.78 -12.46 -7.23
N SER A 380 -4.97 -12.61 -6.18
CA SER A 380 -4.89 -11.65 -5.07
C SER A 380 -3.46 -11.56 -4.52
N GLY A 381 -3.21 -10.62 -3.60
CA GLY A 381 -1.94 -10.49 -2.90
C GLY A 381 -0.72 -10.42 -3.84
N ASP A 382 0.23 -11.33 -3.64
CA ASP A 382 1.49 -11.36 -4.40
C ASP A 382 1.24 -11.62 -5.89
N ASP A 383 0.26 -12.45 -6.25
CA ASP A 383 -0.02 -12.80 -7.64
C ASP A 383 -0.68 -11.64 -8.39
N LEU A 384 -1.55 -10.87 -7.72
CA LEU A 384 -2.13 -9.64 -8.29
C LEU A 384 -1.05 -8.58 -8.49
N CYS A 385 -0.21 -8.35 -7.48
CA CYS A 385 0.89 -7.40 -7.57
C CYS A 385 1.89 -7.80 -8.69
N LYS A 386 2.27 -9.08 -8.76
CA LYS A 386 3.13 -9.63 -9.81
C LYS A 386 2.53 -9.38 -11.19
N THR A 387 1.27 -9.74 -11.38
CA THR A 387 0.57 -9.61 -12.66
C THR A 387 0.41 -8.15 -13.10
N THR A 388 0.10 -7.25 -12.16
CA THR A 388 0.02 -5.80 -12.40
C THR A 388 1.34 -5.24 -12.91
N LEU A 389 2.46 -5.61 -12.28
CA LEU A 389 3.79 -5.15 -12.71
C LEU A 389 4.32 -5.86 -13.95
N VAL A 390 3.83 -7.06 -14.26
CA VAL A 390 4.10 -7.69 -15.55
C VAL A 390 3.41 -6.90 -16.66
N MET A 391 2.17 -6.45 -16.45
CA MET A 391 1.49 -5.57 -17.41
C MET A 391 2.19 -4.22 -17.55
N ASP A 392 2.62 -3.60 -16.44
CA ASP A 392 3.47 -2.39 -16.45
C ASP A 392 4.70 -2.58 -17.35
N PHE A 393 5.41 -3.68 -17.17
CA PHE A 393 6.58 -4.02 -17.97
C PHE A 393 6.24 -4.28 -19.44
N LEU A 394 5.10 -4.92 -19.75
CA LEU A 394 4.64 -5.13 -21.13
C LEU A 394 4.36 -3.79 -21.83
N TYR A 395 3.70 -2.84 -21.15
CA TYR A 395 3.42 -1.51 -21.71
C TYR A 395 4.69 -0.73 -22.03
N GLU A 396 5.75 -0.92 -21.24
CA GLU A 396 7.08 -0.35 -21.51
C GLU A 396 7.75 -0.95 -22.76
N GLN A 397 7.32 -2.12 -23.22
CA GLN A 397 7.82 -2.74 -24.45
C GLN A 397 7.06 -2.26 -25.70
N GLY A 398 5.80 -1.85 -25.56
CA GLY A 398 4.94 -1.38 -26.65
C GLY A 398 3.45 -1.49 -26.32
N PRO A 399 2.56 -1.34 -27.33
CA PRO A 399 1.14 -1.66 -27.20
C PRO A 399 0.88 -3.14 -26.85
N VAL A 400 -0.30 -3.44 -26.33
CA VAL A 400 -0.71 -4.83 -26.02
C VAL A 400 -0.68 -5.68 -27.30
N PRO A 401 0.02 -6.83 -27.29
CA PRO A 401 0.06 -7.73 -28.44
C PRO A 401 -1.34 -8.23 -28.85
N LYS A 402 -1.62 -8.27 -30.15
CA LYS A 402 -2.90 -8.75 -30.70
C LYS A 402 -3.35 -10.12 -30.14
N PRO A 403 -2.48 -11.14 -29.98
CA PRO A 403 -2.90 -12.41 -29.40
C PRO A 403 -3.56 -12.26 -28.03
N PHE A 404 -3.15 -11.27 -27.22
CA PHE A 404 -3.75 -11.05 -25.90
C PHE A 404 -5.17 -10.49 -25.94
N LEU A 405 -5.67 -10.09 -27.11
CA LEU A 405 -7.03 -9.63 -27.35
C LEU A 405 -7.93 -10.73 -27.92
N GLU A 406 -7.35 -11.85 -28.37
CA GLU A 406 -8.10 -12.93 -28.99
C GLU A 406 -8.73 -13.80 -27.90
N PRO A 407 -10.07 -13.96 -27.89
CA PRO A 407 -10.74 -14.73 -26.84
C PRO A 407 -10.24 -16.18 -26.86
N LEU A 408 -10.10 -16.73 -25.65
CA LEU A 408 -9.83 -18.15 -25.45
C LEU A 408 -11.13 -18.92 -25.21
N ALA A 409 -11.09 -20.23 -25.44
CA ALA A 409 -12.18 -21.12 -25.04
C ALA A 409 -12.43 -21.03 -23.54
N ASP A 410 -13.68 -21.24 -23.11
CA ASP A 410 -14.04 -21.16 -21.70
C ASP A 410 -13.27 -22.19 -20.85
N ASN A 411 -12.78 -21.76 -19.69
CA ASN A 411 -12.02 -22.56 -18.72
C ASN A 411 -10.82 -23.33 -19.33
N PRO A 412 -9.86 -22.65 -19.98
CA PRO A 412 -8.70 -23.33 -20.54
C PRO A 412 -7.82 -23.90 -19.42
N ASP A 413 -7.17 -25.02 -19.70
CA ASP A 413 -6.18 -25.55 -18.77
C ASP A 413 -4.91 -24.67 -18.74
N LYS A 414 -4.05 -24.90 -17.74
CA LYS A 414 -2.81 -24.12 -17.56
C LYS A 414 -1.85 -24.25 -18.76
N ALA A 415 -1.84 -25.38 -19.46
CA ALA A 415 -1.00 -25.57 -20.64
C ALA A 415 -1.47 -24.69 -21.80
N THR A 416 -2.78 -24.59 -21.99
CA THR A 416 -3.43 -23.71 -22.97
C THR A 416 -3.16 -22.24 -22.66
N HIS A 417 -3.22 -21.85 -21.37
CA HIS A 417 -2.80 -20.50 -20.94
C HIS A 417 -1.35 -20.18 -21.35
N ILE A 418 -0.42 -21.09 -21.08
CA ILE A 418 1.01 -20.90 -21.41
C ILE A 418 1.21 -20.82 -22.93
N ALA A 419 0.59 -21.72 -23.69
CA ALA A 419 0.69 -21.75 -25.15
C ALA A 419 0.12 -20.46 -25.77
N HIS A 420 -0.99 -19.95 -25.24
CA HIS A 420 -1.58 -18.69 -25.69
C HIS A 420 -0.68 -17.49 -25.36
N LEU A 421 -0.16 -17.40 -24.13
CA LEU A 421 0.78 -16.35 -23.74
C LEU A 421 2.03 -16.32 -24.62
N ALA A 422 2.57 -17.50 -24.96
CA ALA A 422 3.76 -17.61 -25.80
C ALA A 422 3.59 -16.97 -27.19
N LYS A 423 2.35 -16.87 -27.71
CA LYS A 423 2.07 -16.19 -28.99
C LYS A 423 2.24 -14.67 -28.91
N GLY A 424 1.97 -14.07 -27.75
CA GLY A 424 2.05 -12.61 -27.56
C GLY A 424 3.33 -12.12 -26.89
N LEU A 425 4.06 -12.98 -26.18
CA LEU A 425 5.31 -12.60 -25.52
C LEU A 425 6.47 -12.47 -26.53
N PRO A 426 7.38 -11.50 -26.33
CA PRO A 426 8.54 -11.30 -27.23
C PRO A 426 9.60 -12.41 -27.10
N GLN A 427 9.46 -13.28 -26.10
CA GLN A 427 10.41 -14.35 -25.78
C GLN A 427 9.71 -15.42 -24.92
N PRO A 428 10.26 -16.64 -24.80
CA PRO A 428 9.68 -17.69 -23.97
C PRO A 428 9.43 -17.22 -22.53
N LEU A 429 8.35 -17.71 -21.91
CA LEU A 429 7.85 -17.23 -20.61
C LEU A 429 8.95 -17.14 -19.53
N GLY A 430 9.81 -18.14 -19.41
CA GLY A 430 10.91 -18.14 -18.42
C GLY A 430 11.94 -17.03 -18.67
N VAL A 431 12.29 -16.78 -19.94
CA VAL A 431 13.20 -15.69 -20.34
C VAL A 431 12.53 -14.34 -20.13
N PHE A 432 11.22 -14.25 -20.44
CA PHE A 432 10.42 -13.06 -20.21
C PHE A 432 10.37 -12.68 -18.74
N GLU A 433 10.04 -13.63 -17.87
CA GLU A 433 9.96 -13.37 -16.45
C GLU A 433 11.34 -13.02 -15.85
N GLN A 434 12.42 -13.63 -16.34
CA GLN A 434 13.76 -13.24 -15.93
C GLN A 434 14.09 -11.79 -16.34
N ALA A 435 13.77 -11.38 -17.57
CA ALA A 435 13.94 -10.00 -18.02
C ALA A 435 13.10 -9.01 -17.19
N TRP A 436 11.88 -9.41 -16.80
CA TRP A 436 11.05 -8.65 -15.88
C TRP A 436 11.70 -8.52 -14.49
N ARG A 437 12.21 -9.62 -13.90
CA ARG A 437 12.92 -9.60 -12.61
C ARG A 437 14.13 -8.66 -12.66
N ASP A 438 14.89 -8.71 -13.75
CA ASP A 438 16.06 -7.85 -13.93
C ASP A 438 15.67 -6.38 -14.09
N SER A 439 14.51 -6.10 -14.71
CA SER A 439 13.96 -4.74 -14.76
C SER A 439 13.56 -4.20 -13.39
N LEU A 440 12.99 -5.05 -12.53
CA LEU A 440 12.62 -4.66 -11.17
C LEU A 440 13.84 -4.43 -10.30
N ARG A 441 14.85 -5.31 -10.38
CA ARG A 441 16.10 -5.15 -9.62
C ARG A 441 16.70 -3.76 -9.83
N GLY A 442 16.48 -3.15 -11.01
CA GLY A 442 16.81 -1.76 -11.31
C GLY A 442 18.24 -1.41 -10.90
N THR A 443 18.50 -0.12 -10.67
CA THR A 443 19.67 0.29 -9.89
C THR A 443 19.34 0.13 -8.42
N THR A 444 19.24 -1.12 -7.93
CA THR A 444 19.38 -1.34 -6.48
C THR A 444 20.62 -0.56 -6.05
N PRO A 445 20.51 0.38 -5.08
CA PRO A 445 21.65 1.18 -4.72
C PRO A 445 22.79 0.24 -4.39
N SER A 446 23.98 0.46 -4.93
CA SER A 446 25.11 -0.43 -4.70
C SER A 446 25.44 -0.50 -3.21
N LEU A 447 26.27 -1.46 -2.82
CA LEU A 447 26.73 -1.56 -1.44
C LEU A 447 27.32 -0.23 -0.94
N LEU A 448 28.09 0.48 -1.78
CA LEU A 448 28.62 1.80 -1.45
C LEU A 448 27.54 2.87 -1.27
N GLU A 449 26.55 2.94 -2.17
CA GLU A 449 25.46 3.92 -2.08
C GLU A 449 24.63 3.71 -0.81
N ARG A 450 24.36 2.46 -0.43
CA ARG A 450 23.67 2.14 0.84
C ARG A 450 24.48 2.52 2.07
N LEU A 451 25.81 2.34 2.04
CA LEU A 451 26.69 2.68 3.16
C LEU A 451 26.95 4.19 3.29
N ALA A 452 26.90 4.95 2.19
CA ALA A 452 27.04 6.40 2.20
C ALA A 452 25.87 7.11 2.89
N GLY A 453 24.70 6.47 2.98
CA GLY A 453 23.55 6.97 3.75
C GLY A 453 22.79 8.15 3.11
N ASP A 454 23.26 8.69 1.99
CA ASP A 454 22.63 9.86 1.34
C ASP A 454 21.24 9.55 0.76
N ALA A 455 20.94 8.30 0.41
CA ALA A 455 19.60 7.89 -0.02
C ALA A 455 18.53 7.91 1.10
N THR A 456 18.87 8.29 2.34
CA THR A 456 18.00 8.12 3.52
C THR A 456 17.85 9.35 4.43
N ARG A 457 18.45 10.51 4.16
CA ARG A 457 18.41 11.67 5.10
C ARG A 457 17.04 12.33 5.19
N PHE A 458 16.31 12.09 6.28
CA PHE A 458 14.96 12.64 6.48
C PHE A 458 15.04 14.15 6.72
N THR A 459 13.99 14.89 6.35
CA THR A 459 13.87 16.31 6.71
C THR A 459 13.80 16.45 8.23
N ALA A 460 13.99 17.68 8.73
CA ALA A 460 13.84 17.96 10.15
C ALA A 460 12.43 17.59 10.64
N ASP A 461 11.40 17.96 9.85
CA ASP A 461 9.99 17.71 10.16
C ASP A 461 9.65 16.22 10.13
N GLU A 462 10.09 15.49 9.10
CA GLU A 462 9.93 14.03 9.04
C GLU A 462 10.54 13.37 10.30
N SER A 463 11.76 13.80 10.66
CA SER A 463 12.45 13.26 11.82
C SER A 463 11.77 13.62 13.15
N ALA A 464 11.17 14.81 13.25
CA ALA A 464 10.39 15.27 14.39
C ALA A 464 9.10 14.44 14.55
N ALA A 465 8.31 14.33 13.49
CA ALA A 465 7.10 13.52 13.44
C ALA A 465 7.38 12.07 13.88
N LEU A 466 8.42 11.45 13.30
CA LEU A 466 8.76 10.06 13.59
C LEU A 466 9.16 9.85 15.05
N ARG A 467 9.96 10.76 15.63
CA ARG A 467 10.36 10.67 17.04
C ARG A 467 9.17 10.81 17.97
N HIS A 468 8.31 11.80 17.73
CA HIS A 468 7.16 12.07 18.58
C HIS A 468 6.11 10.96 18.50
N LEU A 469 5.79 10.49 17.29
CA LEU A 469 4.88 9.35 17.11
C LEU A 469 5.40 8.10 17.82
N ASN A 470 6.70 7.80 17.73
CA ASN A 470 7.26 6.63 18.43
C ASN A 470 7.16 6.75 19.96
N LYS A 471 7.33 7.95 20.51
CA LYS A 471 7.12 8.21 21.94
C LYS A 471 5.67 7.94 22.35
N VAL A 472 4.71 8.48 21.59
CA VAL A 472 3.26 8.25 21.82
C VAL A 472 2.91 6.77 21.72
N ARG A 473 3.45 6.07 20.71
CA ARG A 473 3.21 4.64 20.50
C ARG A 473 3.78 3.77 21.61
N GLU A 474 4.98 4.07 22.10
CA GLU A 474 5.58 3.37 23.23
C GLU A 474 4.66 3.40 24.45
N GLN A 475 4.05 4.56 24.73
CA GLN A 475 3.08 4.75 25.80
C GLN A 475 1.76 4.00 25.54
N ALA A 476 1.15 4.21 24.37
CA ALA A 476 -0.15 3.61 24.01
C ALA A 476 -0.09 2.08 24.00
N LEU A 477 1.02 1.53 23.52
CA LEU A 477 1.20 0.10 23.39
C LEU A 477 1.78 -0.54 24.65
N ALA A 478 2.10 0.20 25.72
CA ALA A 478 2.80 -0.32 26.90
C ALA A 478 2.20 -1.62 27.48
N ILE A 479 0.87 -1.75 27.47
CA ILE A 479 0.14 -2.93 27.98
C ILE A 479 -0.06 -4.06 26.96
N SER A 480 0.24 -3.83 25.68
CA SER A 480 0.11 -4.85 24.64
C SER A 480 1.19 -5.93 24.84
N PRO A 481 0.85 -7.23 24.73
CA PRO A 481 1.81 -8.31 24.93
C PRO A 481 2.76 -8.51 23.74
N TYR A 482 2.52 -7.82 22.63
CA TYR A 482 3.30 -7.96 21.40
C TYR A 482 4.60 -7.16 21.43
N ASP A 483 5.57 -7.59 20.63
CA ASP A 483 6.74 -6.78 20.33
C ASP A 483 6.29 -5.46 19.67
N LYS A 484 6.90 -4.35 20.08
CA LYS A 484 6.52 -2.98 19.69
C LYS A 484 7.72 -2.32 19.03
N PRO A 485 8.19 -2.85 17.89
CA PRO A 485 9.29 -2.20 17.20
C PRO A 485 8.88 -0.75 16.89
N PRO A 486 9.76 0.23 17.15
CA PRO A 486 9.52 1.59 16.71
C PRO A 486 9.21 1.62 15.21
N VAL A 487 8.20 2.40 14.83
CA VAL A 487 7.86 2.61 13.43
C VAL A 487 9.00 3.35 12.73
N LYS A 488 9.08 3.20 11.41
CA LYS A 488 10.09 3.84 10.56
C LYS A 488 9.43 4.72 9.51
N LEU A 489 10.14 5.72 9.00
CA LEU A 489 9.70 6.43 7.81
C LEU A 489 9.96 5.61 6.55
N ASP A 490 9.04 5.74 5.60
CA ASP A 490 9.20 5.23 4.25
C ASP A 490 9.17 6.36 3.23
N ARG A 491 10.15 6.38 2.33
CA ARG A 491 10.33 7.47 1.37
C ARG A 491 9.24 7.57 0.33
N ALA A 492 8.74 6.43 -0.13
CA ALA A 492 7.66 6.42 -1.10
C ALA A 492 6.39 7.01 -0.47
N LEU A 493 6.11 6.64 0.78
CA LEU A 493 4.97 7.17 1.53
C LEU A 493 5.12 8.67 1.81
N SER A 494 6.29 9.12 2.28
CA SER A 494 6.52 10.56 2.51
C SER A 494 6.37 11.37 1.21
N ALA A 495 6.83 10.84 0.08
CA ALA A 495 6.66 11.51 -1.20
C ALA A 495 5.17 11.63 -1.58
N GLY A 496 4.37 10.57 -1.42
CA GLY A 496 2.92 10.62 -1.63
C GLY A 496 2.22 11.61 -0.68
N ALA A 497 2.52 11.55 0.61
CA ALA A 497 1.98 12.48 1.60
C ALA A 497 2.36 13.94 1.31
N THR A 498 3.58 14.20 0.83
CA THR A 498 4.04 15.54 0.45
C THR A 498 3.29 16.05 -0.79
N LEU A 499 3.11 15.20 -1.80
CA LEU A 499 2.32 15.55 -2.99
C LEU A 499 0.87 15.88 -2.61
N HIS A 500 0.28 15.11 -1.69
CA HIS A 500 -1.07 15.36 -1.23
C HIS A 500 -1.22 16.65 -0.42
N ALA A 501 -0.27 16.94 0.49
CA ALA A 501 -0.23 18.20 1.20
C ALA A 501 -0.13 19.41 0.24
N ALA A 502 0.70 19.28 -0.80
CA ALA A 502 0.83 20.30 -1.84
C ALA A 502 -0.45 20.46 -2.68
N TYR A 503 -1.13 19.35 -3.00
CA TYR A 503 -2.42 19.36 -3.67
C TYR A 503 -3.48 20.12 -2.85
N LEU A 504 -3.65 19.80 -1.58
CA LEU A 504 -4.62 20.47 -0.70
C LEU A 504 -4.30 21.96 -0.52
N ALA A 505 -3.02 22.32 -0.46
CA ALA A 505 -2.56 23.71 -0.40
C ALA A 505 -2.92 24.55 -1.64
N LYS A 506 -3.29 23.91 -2.75
CA LYS A 506 -3.82 24.54 -3.97
C LYS A 506 -5.35 24.38 -4.11
N ASN A 507 -5.96 23.48 -3.36
CA ASN A 507 -7.37 23.13 -3.42
C ASN A 507 -8.06 23.29 -2.04
N PRO A 508 -8.03 24.50 -1.43
CA PRO A 508 -8.46 24.70 -0.04
C PRO A 508 -9.96 24.45 0.18
N ASP A 509 -10.78 24.45 -0.87
CA ASP A 509 -12.21 24.15 -0.79
C ASP A 509 -12.51 22.67 -0.48
N GLN A 510 -11.53 21.76 -0.63
CA GLN A 510 -11.62 20.35 -0.23
C GLN A 510 -11.17 20.11 1.21
N LEU A 511 -10.27 20.95 1.74
CA LEU A 511 -9.54 20.71 2.99
C LEU A 511 -10.46 20.52 4.22
N THR A 512 -11.65 21.11 4.20
CA THR A 512 -12.62 21.08 5.31
C THR A 512 -13.82 20.17 5.05
N LYS A 513 -13.75 19.33 4.01
CA LYS A 513 -14.85 18.43 3.61
C LYS A 513 -14.40 16.98 3.72
N TRP A 514 -15.25 16.15 4.29
CA TRP A 514 -15.04 14.70 4.30
C TRP A 514 -16.05 14.02 3.36
N PRO A 515 -15.63 13.02 2.56
CA PRO A 515 -14.28 12.47 2.45
C PRO A 515 -13.32 13.26 1.54
N ASP A 516 -13.78 14.35 0.90
CA ASP A 516 -13.04 15.10 -0.14
C ASP A 516 -11.59 15.48 0.22
N ALA A 517 -11.29 15.80 1.48
CA ALA A 517 -9.93 16.14 1.93
C ALA A 517 -8.94 14.98 1.74
N HIS A 518 -9.40 13.74 1.69
CA HIS A 518 -8.59 12.56 1.45
C HIS A 518 -8.49 12.18 -0.03
N GLU A 519 -9.19 12.90 -0.91
CA GLU A 519 -9.25 12.61 -2.34
C GLU A 519 -8.50 13.66 -3.15
N GLU A 520 -7.84 13.22 -4.22
CA GLU A 520 -7.41 14.14 -5.28
C GLU A 520 -8.30 13.92 -6.50
N PHE A 521 -8.88 15.00 -7.03
CA PHE A 521 -9.73 14.90 -8.20
C PHE A 521 -8.86 14.96 -9.48
N PRO A 522 -8.93 13.97 -10.38
CA PRO A 522 -8.05 13.87 -11.55
C PRO A 522 -8.06 15.06 -12.52
N ASP A 523 -9.07 15.93 -12.43
CA ASP A 523 -9.26 17.13 -13.23
C ASP A 523 -8.71 18.41 -12.58
N ARG A 524 -8.23 18.36 -11.33
CA ARG A 524 -7.66 19.50 -10.60
C ARG A 524 -6.15 19.61 -10.79
N GLU A 525 -5.63 20.82 -10.55
CA GLU A 525 -4.19 21.09 -10.62
C GLU A 525 -3.44 20.27 -9.56
N ASP A 526 -2.20 19.87 -9.90
CA ASP A 526 -1.31 19.05 -9.07
C ASP A 526 -1.80 17.64 -8.70
N PHE A 527 -2.92 17.17 -9.27
CA PHE A 527 -3.33 15.78 -9.12
C PHE A 527 -2.20 14.81 -9.49
N SER A 528 -1.94 13.86 -8.59
CA SER A 528 -1.02 12.76 -8.81
C SER A 528 -1.58 11.46 -8.24
N PRO A 529 -1.41 10.30 -8.90
CA PRO A 529 -1.84 9.02 -8.34
C PRO A 529 -1.16 8.70 -7.01
N GLN A 530 0.09 9.14 -6.82
CA GLN A 530 0.84 8.98 -5.57
C GLN A 530 0.28 9.85 -4.44
N GLY A 531 -0.11 11.09 -4.75
CA GLY A 531 -0.77 11.99 -3.81
C GLY A 531 -2.18 11.51 -3.45
N SER A 532 -2.99 11.13 -4.45
CA SER A 532 -4.29 10.46 -4.25
C SER A 532 -4.18 9.26 -3.31
N TRP A 533 -3.18 8.39 -3.53
CA TRP A 533 -2.89 7.30 -2.62
C TRP A 533 -2.59 7.77 -1.19
N GLY A 534 -1.69 8.75 -1.06
CA GLY A 534 -1.30 9.33 0.23
C GLY A 534 -2.49 9.91 0.99
N GLY A 535 -3.38 10.62 0.29
CA GLY A 535 -4.62 11.17 0.86
C GLY A 535 -5.53 10.10 1.44
N LEU A 536 -5.85 9.06 0.64
CA LEU A 536 -6.76 7.98 1.03
C LEU A 536 -6.28 7.15 2.24
N HIS A 537 -4.98 7.17 2.52
CA HIS A 537 -4.33 6.37 3.56
C HIS A 537 -3.78 7.19 4.73
N SER A 538 -4.02 8.50 4.71
CA SER A 538 -3.47 9.42 5.71
C SER A 538 -4.49 9.86 6.75
N VAL A 539 -3.95 10.49 7.79
CA VAL A 539 -4.65 11.49 8.60
C VAL A 539 -4.13 12.86 8.19
N ILE A 540 -5.00 13.87 8.24
CA ILE A 540 -4.72 15.20 7.70
C ILE A 540 -5.00 16.23 8.80
N ASP A 541 -4.09 17.18 8.97
CA ASP A 541 -4.28 18.34 9.83
C ASP A 541 -4.09 19.59 8.97
N PRO A 542 -5.15 20.39 8.75
CA PRO A 542 -5.11 21.53 7.86
C PRO A 542 -4.34 22.74 8.38
N ASP A 543 -4.03 22.80 9.68
CA ASP A 543 -3.43 23.97 10.32
C ASP A 543 -2.44 23.57 11.44
N ALA A 544 -1.65 22.53 11.16
CA ALA A 544 -0.62 22.07 12.07
C ALA A 544 0.53 23.08 12.13
N PRO A 545 0.86 23.69 13.29
CA PRO A 545 2.01 24.59 13.41
C PRO A 545 3.35 23.85 13.49
N SER A 546 3.33 22.56 13.85
CA SER A 546 4.51 21.69 13.87
C SER A 546 4.10 20.21 13.73
N PRO A 547 5.05 19.33 13.38
CA PRO A 547 4.79 17.90 13.31
C PRO A 547 4.31 17.28 14.64
N GLU A 548 4.88 17.70 15.76
CA GLU A 548 4.48 17.25 17.09
C GLU A 548 3.04 17.65 17.40
N LYS A 549 2.68 18.90 17.10
CA LYS A 549 1.33 19.41 17.35
C LYS A 549 0.28 18.67 16.51
N ALA A 550 0.56 18.40 15.23
CA ALA A 550 -0.34 17.61 14.38
C ALA A 550 -0.65 16.23 14.98
N ILE A 551 0.40 15.55 15.47
CA ILE A 551 0.25 14.25 16.12
C ILE A 551 -0.56 14.39 17.41
N ASP A 552 -0.30 15.39 18.25
CA ASP A 552 -1.06 15.62 19.47
C ASP A 552 -2.54 15.91 19.18
N ASP A 553 -2.82 16.66 18.12
CA ASP A 553 -4.19 16.98 17.67
C ASP A 553 -4.92 15.74 17.18
N TRP A 554 -4.31 14.92 16.31
CA TRP A 554 -4.89 13.64 15.90
C TRP A 554 -5.09 12.70 17.10
N MET A 555 -4.16 12.69 18.05
CA MET A 555 -4.32 11.95 19.30
C MET A 555 -5.46 12.51 20.17
N GLY A 556 -5.93 13.74 19.96
CA GLY A 556 -7.12 14.34 20.60
C GLY A 556 -8.46 14.00 19.96
N THR A 557 -8.47 13.18 18.90
CA THR A 557 -9.67 12.78 18.16
C THR A 557 -10.00 11.29 18.35
N PHE A 558 -11.16 10.82 17.87
CA PHE A 558 -11.46 9.39 17.83
C PHE A 558 -10.86 8.73 16.59
N TYR A 559 -11.22 9.15 15.38
CA TYR A 559 -10.88 8.41 14.16
C TYR A 559 -9.41 8.56 13.76
N HIS A 560 -8.83 9.76 13.83
CA HIS A 560 -7.44 9.96 13.41
C HIS A 560 -6.45 9.28 14.34
N ARG A 561 -6.78 9.12 15.63
CA ARG A 561 -5.93 8.43 16.60
C ARG A 561 -5.67 6.98 16.22
N LEU A 562 -6.70 6.26 15.76
CA LEU A 562 -6.66 4.79 15.59
C LEU A 562 -5.50 4.28 14.73
N PRO A 563 -5.21 4.84 13.54
CA PRO A 563 -4.08 4.38 12.73
C PRO A 563 -2.71 4.71 13.36
N LEU A 564 -2.57 5.78 14.14
CA LEU A 564 -1.28 6.18 14.75
C LEU A 564 -0.80 5.19 15.81
N ILE A 565 -1.72 4.67 16.62
CA ILE A 565 -1.44 3.73 17.71
C ILE A 565 -1.82 2.29 17.35
N GLU A 566 -2.09 2.03 16.07
CA GLU A 566 -2.36 0.67 15.61
C GLU A 566 -1.16 -0.24 15.91
N SER A 567 -1.41 -1.34 16.61
CA SER A 567 -0.41 -2.32 17.01
C SER A 567 0.35 -2.92 15.83
N GLY A 568 -0.32 -3.01 14.67
CA GLY A 568 0.28 -3.45 13.43
C GLY A 568 1.08 -2.40 12.69
N LEU A 569 1.06 -1.10 13.05
CA LEU A 569 1.75 -0.06 12.27
C LEU A 569 3.27 -0.30 12.24
N LEU A 570 3.86 -0.28 11.04
CA LEU A 570 5.27 -0.62 10.79
C LEU A 570 6.04 0.58 10.24
N ARG A 571 5.42 1.27 9.29
CA ARG A 571 6.01 2.44 8.66
C ARG A 571 4.99 3.52 8.37
N ILE A 572 5.49 4.75 8.29
CA ILE A 572 4.71 5.94 7.99
C ILE A 572 5.31 6.74 6.84
N GLY A 573 4.49 7.54 6.19
CA GLY A 573 4.91 8.64 5.32
C GLY A 573 4.50 9.97 5.92
N TRP A 574 5.39 10.97 5.86
CA TRP A 574 5.10 12.32 6.34
C TRP A 574 5.22 13.33 5.20
N GLY A 575 4.21 14.18 5.07
CA GLY A 575 4.18 15.33 4.17
C GLY A 575 3.75 16.58 4.93
N TYR A 576 4.35 17.71 4.60
CA TYR A 576 4.01 18.99 5.23
C TYR A 576 4.17 20.12 4.20
N THR A 577 3.11 20.90 3.98
CA THR A 577 3.14 22.04 3.05
C THR A 577 2.14 23.10 3.49
N LYS A 578 2.60 24.35 3.68
CA LYS A 578 1.76 25.50 4.13
C LYS A 578 0.87 25.17 5.34
N ASN A 579 1.44 24.59 6.40
CA ASN A 579 0.74 24.14 7.62
C ASN A 579 -0.20 22.94 7.44
N ILE A 580 -0.33 22.39 6.24
CA ILE A 580 -1.08 21.16 6.02
C ILE A 580 -0.15 19.98 6.29
N ALA A 581 -0.40 19.25 7.38
CA ALA A 581 0.28 18.01 7.70
C ALA A 581 -0.51 16.80 7.18
N VAL A 582 0.19 15.88 6.54
CA VAL A 582 -0.35 14.62 6.02
C VAL A 582 0.51 13.48 6.54
N LEU A 583 -0.08 12.56 7.29
CA LEU A 583 0.61 11.37 7.80
C LEU A 583 -0.06 10.11 7.25
N ASP A 584 0.59 9.45 6.29
CA ASP A 584 0.18 8.11 5.87
C ASP A 584 0.57 7.11 6.95
N ALA A 585 -0.44 6.61 7.66
CA ALA A 585 -0.31 5.61 8.72
C ALA A 585 -1.14 4.34 8.44
N ARG A 586 -1.61 4.16 7.20
CA ARG A 586 -2.45 2.99 6.85
C ARG A 586 -1.83 2.12 5.76
N SER A 587 -1.00 2.69 4.90
CA SER A 587 -0.33 1.98 3.82
C SER A 587 0.53 0.82 4.33
N LEU A 588 1.25 1.00 5.45
CA LEU A 588 2.21 0.03 6.00
C LEU A 588 1.97 -0.28 7.47
N CYS A 589 0.76 -0.77 7.72
CA CYS A 589 0.37 -1.41 8.96
C CYS A 589 0.17 -2.90 8.70
N ALA A 590 0.53 -3.85 9.56
CA ALA A 590 0.19 -5.28 9.51
C ALA A 590 -1.21 -5.58 10.12
N PRO A 591 -1.83 -6.76 9.88
CA PRO A 591 -3.06 -7.10 10.57
C PRO A 591 -2.75 -7.30 12.06
N ARG A 592 -3.69 -6.97 12.94
CA ARG A 592 -3.57 -7.29 14.36
C ARG A 592 -3.36 -8.80 14.50
N ALA A 593 -2.17 -9.22 14.90
CA ALA A 593 -1.91 -10.62 15.21
C ALA A 593 -2.35 -10.86 16.66
N GLY A 594 -3.28 -11.79 16.87
CA GLY A 594 -3.75 -12.27 18.17
C GLY A 594 -4.34 -11.20 19.12
N ASP A 595 -4.32 -11.52 20.42
CA ASP A 595 -4.90 -10.78 21.56
C ASP A 595 -4.24 -9.41 21.83
N SER A 596 -4.20 -8.51 20.83
CA SER A 596 -3.69 -7.14 21.04
C SER A 596 -4.68 -6.32 21.86
N THR A 597 -4.21 -5.45 22.74
CA THR A 597 -5.05 -4.49 23.45
C THR A 597 -4.31 -3.16 23.51
N VAL A 598 -4.92 -2.11 22.98
CA VAL A 598 -4.41 -0.74 23.03
C VAL A 598 -5.43 0.12 23.77
N LEU A 599 -4.99 0.80 24.81
CA LEU A 599 -5.81 1.70 25.63
C LEU A 599 -5.26 3.11 25.52
N TRP A 600 -6.15 4.08 25.30
CA TRP A 600 -5.79 5.49 25.33
C TRP A 600 -6.88 6.35 26.01
N PRO A 601 -6.55 7.23 26.96
CA PRO A 601 -5.26 7.40 27.63
C PRO A 601 -4.70 6.08 28.18
N HIS A 602 -3.37 5.94 28.26
CA HIS A 602 -2.77 4.72 28.80
C HIS A 602 -2.86 4.71 30.34
N PRO A 603 -2.76 3.53 31.00
CA PRO A 603 -2.74 3.45 32.46
C PRO A 603 -1.66 4.35 33.08
N GLY A 604 -2.07 5.19 34.04
CA GLY A 604 -1.20 6.12 34.76
C GLY A 604 -0.85 7.41 34.01
N MET A 605 -1.39 7.65 32.82
CA MET A 605 -1.10 8.85 32.03
C MET A 605 -1.42 10.12 32.81
N LYS A 606 -0.52 11.10 32.76
CA LYS A 606 -0.67 12.42 33.37
C LYS A 606 -0.88 13.47 32.29
N ASP A 607 -1.35 14.64 32.71
CA ASP A 607 -1.54 15.81 31.87
C ASP A 607 -2.40 15.54 30.63
N VAL A 608 -3.39 14.65 30.76
CA VAL A 608 -4.32 14.34 29.67
C VAL A 608 -5.11 15.61 29.32
N PRO A 609 -5.22 15.98 28.03
CA PRO A 609 -6.03 17.12 27.64
C PRO A 609 -7.48 16.95 28.07
N ARG A 610 -8.20 18.06 28.21
CA ARG A 610 -9.57 18.05 28.75
C ARG A 610 -10.64 18.03 27.68
N HIS A 611 -10.30 18.45 26.47
CA HIS A 611 -11.23 18.72 25.37
C HIS A 611 -10.99 17.76 24.22
N PHE A 612 -12.07 17.50 23.49
CA PHE A 612 -12.01 16.87 22.18
C PHE A 612 -11.42 17.84 21.15
N VAL A 613 -10.60 17.35 20.22
CA VAL A 613 -10.17 18.13 19.05
C VAL A 613 -11.18 17.88 17.93
N PRO A 614 -11.86 18.90 17.39
CA PRO A 614 -12.88 18.71 16.36
C PRO A 614 -12.36 17.87 15.19
N GLU A 615 -13.14 16.89 14.75
CA GLU A 615 -12.75 16.00 13.66
C GLU A 615 -13.86 15.82 12.61
N LEU A 616 -13.44 15.48 11.40
CA LEU A 616 -14.30 15.10 10.29
C LEU A 616 -13.92 13.69 9.79
N PRO A 617 -14.89 12.76 9.62
CA PRO A 617 -16.31 12.95 9.91
C PRO A 617 -16.55 12.99 11.42
N SER A 618 -17.65 13.64 11.84
CA SER A 618 -18.00 13.68 13.25
C SER A 618 -18.30 12.28 13.79
N PRO A 619 -17.75 11.87 14.95
CA PRO A 619 -18.12 10.63 15.62
C PRO A 619 -19.59 10.55 16.02
N VAL A 620 -20.24 11.70 16.24
CA VAL A 620 -21.64 11.80 16.62
C VAL A 620 -22.29 12.84 15.71
N PRO A 621 -22.76 12.43 14.51
CA PRO A 621 -23.32 13.33 13.53
C PRO A 621 -24.43 14.22 14.13
N GLY A 622 -24.35 15.52 13.87
CA GLY A 622 -25.33 16.52 14.35
C GLY A 622 -25.11 17.06 15.76
N ALA A 623 -24.14 16.54 16.52
CA ALA A 623 -23.81 17.06 17.85
C ALA A 623 -22.60 18.02 17.83
N ASP A 624 -22.57 18.96 18.77
CA ASP A 624 -21.54 20.01 18.87
C ASP A 624 -20.27 19.50 19.57
N GLN A 625 -19.20 19.31 18.78
CA GLN A 625 -17.92 18.77 19.24
C GLN A 625 -17.17 19.70 20.20
N THR A 626 -17.46 21.01 20.18
CA THR A 626 -16.74 21.99 21.02
C THR A 626 -17.02 21.82 22.51
N THR A 627 -18.11 21.13 22.83
CA THR A 627 -18.53 20.82 24.21
C THR A 627 -17.93 19.52 24.74
N TRP A 628 -17.26 18.72 23.91
CA TRP A 628 -16.87 17.37 24.31
C TRP A 628 -15.56 17.33 25.10
N GLY A 629 -15.46 16.32 25.97
CA GLY A 629 -14.23 15.97 26.64
C GLY A 629 -13.31 15.10 25.81
N TYR A 630 -12.08 14.94 26.28
CA TYR A 630 -11.05 14.15 25.60
C TYR A 630 -11.48 12.70 25.37
N PRO A 631 -11.32 12.13 24.16
CA PRO A 631 -11.86 10.82 23.86
C PRO A 631 -11.02 9.70 24.48
N ILE A 632 -11.69 8.65 24.96
CA ILE A 632 -11.11 7.44 25.52
C ILE A 632 -11.36 6.30 24.54
N THR A 633 -10.33 5.55 24.17
CA THR A 633 -10.41 4.49 23.15
C THR A 633 -9.82 3.18 23.62
N LEU A 634 -10.43 2.08 23.18
CA LEU A 634 -9.94 0.72 23.31
C LEU A 634 -9.90 0.08 21.91
N GLN A 635 -8.73 -0.38 21.49
CA GLN A 635 -8.58 -1.25 20.32
C GLN A 635 -8.26 -2.67 20.78
N VAL A 636 -9.02 -3.65 20.28
CA VAL A 636 -8.84 -5.07 20.60
C VAL A 636 -8.43 -5.86 19.35
N GLY A 637 -7.48 -6.76 19.50
CA GLY A 637 -7.10 -7.70 18.45
C GLY A 637 -8.07 -8.88 18.36
N PRO A 638 -8.12 -9.58 17.22
CA PRO A 638 -8.85 -10.84 17.11
C PRO A 638 -8.23 -11.84 18.08
N ARG A 639 -9.05 -12.51 18.90
CA ARG A 639 -8.51 -13.49 19.84
C ARG A 639 -7.96 -14.71 19.12
N SER A 640 -6.78 -15.18 19.51
CA SER A 640 -6.27 -16.48 19.07
C SER A 640 -6.97 -17.59 19.88
N GLY A 641 -8.25 -17.80 19.64
CA GLY A 641 -9.06 -18.88 20.23
C GLY A 641 -8.90 -20.22 19.51
N ARG A 642 -9.33 -21.32 20.15
CA ARG A 642 -9.43 -22.66 19.53
C ARG A 642 -10.25 -22.56 18.23
N ARG A 643 -9.80 -23.28 17.19
CA ARG A 643 -10.37 -23.34 15.82
C ARG A 643 -11.87 -22.98 15.77
N GLY A 644 -12.21 -21.84 15.16
CA GLY A 644 -13.57 -21.52 14.71
C GLY A 644 -14.14 -20.19 15.22
N GLU A 645 -13.78 -19.73 16.41
CA GLU A 645 -14.35 -18.49 16.99
C GLU A 645 -13.47 -17.26 16.72
N HIS A 646 -13.43 -16.83 15.45
CA HIS A 646 -12.79 -15.57 15.07
C HIS A 646 -13.74 -14.39 15.30
N GLY A 647 -14.04 -14.09 16.57
CA GLY A 647 -14.91 -12.97 16.96
C GLY A 647 -14.11 -11.77 17.48
N ILE A 648 -14.58 -10.56 17.14
CA ILE A 648 -14.19 -9.35 17.87
C ILE A 648 -14.80 -9.46 19.27
N PRO A 649 -14.01 -9.41 20.35
CA PRO A 649 -14.53 -9.55 21.69
C PRO A 649 -15.48 -8.40 22.00
N ASP A 650 -16.64 -8.71 22.59
CA ASP A 650 -17.55 -7.67 23.08
C ASP A 650 -16.95 -7.05 24.34
N ALA A 651 -16.96 -5.73 24.41
CA ALA A 651 -16.38 -4.98 25.50
C ALA A 651 -17.32 -3.86 25.92
N ARG A 652 -17.48 -3.67 27.22
CA ARG A 652 -18.13 -2.49 27.82
C ARG A 652 -17.06 -1.61 28.43
N ILE A 653 -17.17 -0.30 28.23
CA ILE A 653 -16.27 0.69 28.83
C ILE A 653 -17.11 1.74 29.54
N THR A 654 -16.74 2.07 30.77
CA THR A 654 -17.32 3.18 31.54
C THR A 654 -16.21 4.07 32.12
N LEU A 655 -16.56 5.33 32.39
CA LEU A 655 -15.64 6.35 32.88
C LEU A 655 -16.18 6.95 34.19
N TYR A 656 -15.35 7.03 35.22
CA TYR A 656 -15.72 7.56 36.53
C TYR A 656 -14.77 8.68 36.98
N GLU A 657 -15.32 9.68 37.65
CA GLU A 657 -14.56 10.76 38.27
C GLU A 657 -14.10 10.38 39.69
N GLY A 658 -12.83 10.63 40.01
CA GLY A 658 -12.26 10.52 41.35
C GLY A 658 -11.86 9.10 41.76
N THR A 659 -12.77 8.12 41.66
CA THR A 659 -12.53 6.70 41.96
C THR A 659 -13.27 5.79 40.98
N ALA A 660 -12.94 4.49 40.95
CA ALA A 660 -13.63 3.52 40.09
C ALA A 660 -15.11 3.28 40.45
N SER A 661 -15.53 3.71 41.64
CA SER A 661 -16.93 3.69 42.11
C SER A 661 -17.48 5.11 42.28
N GLY A 662 -16.84 6.10 41.65
CA GLY A 662 -17.18 7.51 41.75
C GLY A 662 -18.40 7.87 40.90
N THR A 663 -18.54 9.16 40.58
CA THR A 663 -19.61 9.61 39.68
C THR A 663 -19.28 9.19 38.26
N GLU A 664 -20.17 8.43 37.61
CA GLU A 664 -20.04 8.08 36.20
C GLU A 664 -20.13 9.33 35.32
N VAL A 665 -19.21 9.46 34.38
CA VAL A 665 -19.14 10.59 33.45
C VAL A 665 -20.02 10.29 32.24
N PRO A 666 -21.05 11.12 31.93
CA PRO A 666 -21.87 10.92 30.76
C PRO A 666 -21.05 10.97 29.47
N CYS A 667 -21.14 9.92 28.65
CA CYS A 667 -20.40 9.79 27.40
C CYS A 667 -21.33 9.49 26.21
N HIS A 668 -20.90 9.85 25.02
CA HIS A 668 -21.30 9.14 23.81
C HIS A 668 -20.45 7.86 23.72
N TYR A 669 -21.10 6.71 23.54
CA TYR A 669 -20.41 5.42 23.52
C TYR A 669 -20.54 4.78 22.15
N SER A 670 -19.43 4.66 21.45
CA SER A 670 -19.34 4.02 20.14
C SER A 670 -18.73 2.63 20.26
N THR A 671 -19.36 1.64 19.63
CA THR A 671 -18.87 0.26 19.57
C THR A 671 -18.79 -0.23 18.12
N PRO A 672 -18.10 -1.35 17.83
CA PRO A 672 -18.07 -1.90 16.47
C PRO A 672 -19.45 -2.32 15.93
N ARG A 673 -20.37 -2.68 16.83
CA ARG A 673 -21.72 -3.18 16.48
C ARG A 673 -22.78 -2.07 16.51
N GLN A 674 -22.58 -1.07 17.36
CA GLN A 674 -23.42 0.10 17.53
C GLN A 674 -22.51 1.33 17.50
N PRO A 675 -21.99 1.71 16.33
CA PRO A 675 -21.19 2.92 16.20
C PRO A 675 -22.08 4.15 16.34
N THR A 676 -21.58 5.21 16.95
CA THR A 676 -22.32 6.49 17.05
C THR A 676 -22.44 7.21 15.71
N ASN A 677 -21.51 6.95 14.79
CA ASN A 677 -21.64 7.29 13.38
C ASN A 677 -21.79 6.00 12.55
N PRO A 678 -22.97 5.71 11.99
CA PRO A 678 -23.19 4.49 11.20
C PRO A 678 -22.43 4.47 9.88
N GLU A 679 -21.95 5.61 9.37
CA GLU A 679 -21.15 5.69 8.15
C GLU A 679 -19.69 5.29 8.39
N VAL A 680 -19.21 5.41 9.64
CA VAL A 680 -17.83 5.07 10.03
C VAL A 680 -17.83 4.19 11.28
N ALA A 681 -17.68 2.89 11.04
CA ALA A 681 -17.59 1.88 12.09
C ALA A 681 -16.19 1.24 12.10
N PRO A 682 -15.23 1.78 12.87
CA PRO A 682 -13.90 1.18 12.96
C PRO A 682 -14.02 -0.23 13.56
N PRO A 683 -13.46 -1.26 12.90
CA PRO A 683 -13.55 -2.62 13.41
C PRO A 683 -12.78 -2.73 14.72
N ALA A 684 -13.31 -3.56 15.64
CA ALA A 684 -12.63 -3.94 16.87
C ALA A 684 -12.12 -2.74 17.70
N THR A 685 -12.92 -1.67 17.73
CA THR A 685 -12.60 -0.42 18.40
C THR A 685 -13.82 0.11 19.14
N TYR A 686 -13.60 0.55 20.37
CA TYR A 686 -14.60 1.14 21.25
C TYR A 686 -14.15 2.55 21.65
N CYS A 687 -15.10 3.47 21.82
CA CYS A 687 -14.77 4.83 22.24
C CYS A 687 -15.83 5.43 23.17
N LEU A 688 -15.36 6.05 24.25
CA LEU A 688 -16.14 6.99 25.05
C LEU A 688 -15.73 8.42 24.72
N ILE A 689 -16.71 9.26 24.42
CA ILE A 689 -16.53 10.70 24.23
C ILE A 689 -17.34 11.40 25.32
N PRO A 690 -16.71 11.94 26.38
CA PRO A 690 -17.42 12.67 27.42
C PRO A 690 -18.24 13.81 26.83
N ARG A 691 -19.49 13.98 27.28
CA ARG A 691 -20.41 15.02 26.77
C ARG A 691 -20.07 16.43 27.25
N SER A 692 -19.05 16.56 28.09
CA SER A 692 -18.57 17.82 28.66
C SER A 692 -17.06 17.73 28.82
N PRO A 693 -16.33 18.87 28.85
CA PRO A 693 -14.89 18.84 29.07
C PRO A 693 -14.56 18.19 30.41
N LEU A 694 -13.47 17.42 30.44
CA LEU A 694 -13.00 16.84 31.70
C LEU A 694 -12.57 17.96 32.66
N LYS A 695 -12.73 17.74 33.97
CA LYS A 695 -12.32 18.70 35.00
C LYS A 695 -10.79 18.75 35.07
N LYS A 696 -10.25 19.95 35.34
CA LYS A 696 -8.79 20.16 35.49
C LYS A 696 -8.26 19.45 36.73
N SER A 697 -6.97 19.08 36.72
CA SER A 697 -6.30 18.46 37.88
C SER A 697 -7.08 17.28 38.51
N THR A 698 -7.87 16.54 37.74
CA THR A 698 -8.80 15.51 38.23
C THR A 698 -8.35 14.12 37.79
N ALA A 699 -8.47 13.15 38.71
CA ALA A 699 -8.24 11.74 38.42
C ALA A 699 -9.50 11.11 37.85
N TYR A 700 -9.36 10.35 36.76
CA TYR A 700 -10.44 9.60 36.14
C TYR A 700 -10.09 8.11 36.08
N PHE A 701 -11.11 7.27 36.28
CA PHE A 701 -10.99 5.82 36.28
C PHE A 701 -11.81 5.23 35.13
N ILE A 702 -11.17 4.39 34.34
CA ILE A 702 -11.79 3.67 33.24
C ILE A 702 -11.96 2.22 33.66
N VAL A 703 -13.18 1.70 33.54
CA VAL A 703 -13.51 0.30 33.80
C VAL A 703 -13.83 -0.35 32.46
N VAL A 704 -13.10 -1.42 32.13
CA VAL A 704 -13.25 -2.17 30.89
C VAL A 704 -13.66 -3.60 31.24
N GLU A 705 -14.83 -4.01 30.77
CA GLU A 705 -15.36 -5.37 30.92
C GLU A 705 -15.32 -6.07 29.57
N ILE A 706 -14.50 -7.12 29.43
CA ILE A 706 -14.38 -7.90 28.19
C ILE A 706 -15.02 -9.27 28.41
N HIS A 707 -16.04 -9.61 27.61
CA HIS A 707 -16.83 -10.84 27.71
C HIS A 707 -17.40 -11.14 29.11
N GLN A 708 -17.80 -10.13 29.89
CA GLN A 708 -18.35 -10.29 31.24
C GLN A 708 -17.42 -10.98 32.27
N GLU A 709 -16.16 -11.27 31.92
CA GLU A 709 -15.25 -12.06 32.77
C GLU A 709 -14.00 -11.30 33.19
N ARG A 710 -13.50 -10.39 32.36
CA ARG A 710 -12.27 -9.64 32.63
C ARG A 710 -12.57 -8.18 32.84
N VAL A 711 -12.55 -7.75 34.10
CA VAL A 711 -12.61 -6.35 34.49
C VAL A 711 -11.19 -5.81 34.60
N LYS A 712 -10.86 -4.80 33.80
CA LYS A 712 -9.63 -4.01 33.95
C LYS A 712 -10.01 -2.60 34.35
N THR A 713 -9.45 -2.13 35.46
CA THR A 713 -9.61 -0.76 35.94
C THR A 713 -8.29 -0.04 35.86
N TYR A 714 -8.27 1.15 35.28
CA TYR A 714 -7.06 1.98 35.25
C TYR A 714 -7.38 3.47 35.38
N ARG A 715 -6.36 4.24 35.77
CA ARG A 715 -6.46 5.67 36.07
C ARG A 715 -5.68 6.51 35.06
N PHE A 716 -6.15 7.72 34.78
CA PHE A 716 -5.35 8.81 34.23
C PHE A 716 -5.67 10.12 34.97
N ASP A 717 -4.84 11.14 34.78
CA ASP A 717 -5.01 12.47 35.37
C ASP A 717 -4.97 13.55 34.29
N THR A 718 -5.90 14.49 34.35
CA THR A 718 -5.96 15.60 33.40
C THR A 718 -4.92 16.68 33.71
N VAL A 719 -4.60 17.49 32.69
CA VAL A 719 -3.75 18.68 32.83
C VAL A 719 -4.22 19.61 33.96
N ARG A 720 -3.24 20.27 34.60
CA ARG A 720 -3.44 21.11 35.79
C ARG A 720 -4.39 22.27 35.56
#